data_AF-A0AAD6XEB4-F1
#
_entry.id   AF-A0AAD6XEB4-F1
#
_cell.length_a   1.000
_cell.length_b   1.000
_cell.length_c   1.000
_cell.angle_alpha   90.00
_cell.angle_beta   90.00
_cell.angle_gamma   90.00
#
_symmetry.space_group_name_H-M   'P 1'
#
loop_
_entity.id
_entity.type
_entity.pdbx_description
1 polymer ?
#
loop_
_entity_poly.entity_id
_entity_poly.type
_entity_poly.pdbx_seq_one_letter_code
_entity_poly.pdbx_strand_id
1 'polypeptide(L)'
;MHPAVHIRNLERLPFSIKRVALTACKTRSIDNLKRARDLMDDVPAPQRLLFLPVYFTNLNPTHVPTTTELALLSPLTRLRITCAVIALDGLFYIREPPMAVGPTVWPGLWAWVNFMHTHWEQLPSVQMLSKYTLYAEFVRFVGFFHDHPQTYALMEATVGFRHVLGTVLALVPHAALQENPYLEVVLNDLFGFLIHCGVSQPAQLAEILDGIGGTIDDAAHLVVDCLDFVVQRTEMIANANVYYIRALLHFVLDSDNIPCETDGADIKKLGTLSRALLLQGFIPALVHAMQFLTTTSSADETGLALSNGFTILRRIFTTFNSRICLECALDAGLLSVIVACATLECTIDLTRDLRHLLTRILPGALVQYFVVFCLQKISDEIEEASEADDFVRSSLFKCFSDFWMLAKKRMSILDRLESSEYVALKACDNSECNKILPRSALERCAACKASYYCGRSCQTRDWRLGGHKKACPGPCIISLTESATGGNMNHHERDFLRAVVDDDYRLQRSTIYLQQTKVMAATPGPVLTIFDYTRMPPKVMVQSVAESSMARGLDRMTAEWASALGRVSATVGRLQLHVVLLNEGDGPRCWIVPLRANSGSLQLAVEALATKKLSDDALKILIEETLDAEEEAGLLEIH
;
A
#
# COMPACT_ATOMS: atom_id res chain seq x y z
N MET A 1 -31.42 35.31 -7.10
CA MET A 1 -31.03 35.01 -8.49
C MET A 1 -29.85 35.90 -8.85
N HIS A 2 -28.73 35.35 -9.29
CA HIS A 2 -27.53 36.12 -9.61
C HIS A 2 -27.76 37.06 -10.82
N PRO A 3 -27.24 38.31 -10.82
CA PRO A 3 -27.43 39.26 -11.92
C PRO A 3 -27.07 38.70 -13.30
N ALA A 4 -26.03 37.86 -13.40
CA ALA A 4 -25.55 37.29 -14.66
C ALA A 4 -26.59 36.45 -15.43
N VAL A 5 -27.57 35.84 -14.75
CA VAL A 5 -28.61 35.03 -15.40
C VAL A 5 -29.89 35.81 -15.73
N HIS A 6 -29.96 37.11 -15.42
CA HIS A 6 -31.13 37.92 -15.75
C HIS A 6 -31.23 38.15 -17.26
N ILE A 7 -32.43 37.98 -17.81
CA ILE A 7 -32.75 38.22 -19.24
C ILE A 7 -32.31 39.63 -19.71
N ARG A 8 -32.30 40.64 -18.82
CA ARG A 8 -31.83 42.00 -19.14
C ARG A 8 -30.37 42.04 -19.60
N ASN A 9 -29.53 41.07 -19.25
CA ASN A 9 -28.15 41.03 -19.75
C ASN A 9 -28.08 40.83 -21.26
N LEU A 10 -29.10 40.22 -21.86
CA LEU A 10 -29.20 40.08 -23.32
C LEU A 10 -29.36 41.43 -24.01
N GLU A 11 -29.76 42.49 -23.30
CA GLU A 11 -29.87 43.83 -23.87
C GLU A 11 -28.53 44.43 -24.27
N ARG A 12 -27.43 43.89 -23.72
CA ARG A 12 -26.05 44.31 -24.00
C ARG A 12 -25.45 43.65 -25.24
N LEU A 13 -26.13 42.64 -25.81
CA LEU A 13 -25.70 41.99 -27.05
C LEU A 13 -26.02 42.86 -28.27
N PRO A 14 -25.26 42.73 -29.39
CA PRO A 14 -25.60 43.35 -30.66
C PRO A 14 -27.05 43.03 -31.07
N PHE A 15 -27.75 43.99 -31.69
CA PHE A 15 -29.19 43.88 -31.97
C PHE A 15 -29.60 42.57 -32.68
N SER A 16 -28.81 42.14 -33.68
CA SER A 16 -29.04 40.89 -34.42
C SER A 16 -28.96 39.65 -33.53
N ILE A 17 -27.97 39.59 -32.64
CA ILE A 17 -27.73 38.50 -31.70
C ILE A 17 -28.76 38.53 -30.56
N LYS A 18 -29.01 39.72 -29.99
CA LYS A 18 -30.01 39.97 -28.95
C LYS A 18 -31.38 39.42 -29.33
N ARG A 19 -31.83 39.66 -30.57
CA ARG A 19 -33.14 39.18 -31.04
C ARG A 19 -33.21 37.66 -31.04
N VAL A 20 -32.17 36.98 -31.50
CA VAL A 20 -32.09 35.51 -31.52
C VAL A 20 -32.07 34.96 -30.10
N ALA A 21 -31.20 35.51 -29.23
CA ALA A 21 -31.07 35.07 -27.84
C ALA A 21 -32.37 35.26 -27.04
N LEU A 22 -33.05 36.42 -27.17
CA LEU A 22 -34.36 36.66 -26.54
C LEU A 22 -35.43 35.69 -27.06
N THR A 23 -35.39 35.36 -28.35
CA THR A 23 -36.34 34.40 -28.95
C THR A 23 -36.06 32.98 -28.45
N ALA A 24 -34.78 32.61 -28.27
CA ALA A 24 -34.38 31.34 -27.68
C ALA A 24 -34.86 31.18 -26.22
N CYS A 25 -34.85 32.25 -25.42
CA CYS A 25 -35.44 32.23 -24.08
C CYS A 25 -36.97 32.02 -24.09
N LYS A 26 -37.67 32.66 -25.04
CA LYS A 26 -39.15 32.69 -25.07
C LYS A 26 -39.78 31.45 -25.71
N THR A 27 -39.25 31.02 -26.85
CA THR A 27 -39.92 30.06 -27.74
C THR A 27 -39.47 28.63 -27.56
N ARG A 28 -38.29 28.39 -26.93
CA ARG A 28 -37.65 27.06 -26.83
C ARG A 28 -37.56 26.33 -28.17
N SER A 29 -37.37 27.09 -29.24
CA SER A 29 -37.14 26.55 -30.58
C SER A 29 -35.70 26.04 -30.68
N ILE A 30 -35.54 24.79 -31.14
CA ILE A 30 -34.23 24.18 -31.41
C ILE A 30 -33.39 25.07 -32.32
N ASP A 31 -33.98 25.58 -33.40
CA ASP A 31 -33.27 26.40 -34.39
C ASP A 31 -32.77 27.72 -33.79
N ASN A 32 -33.60 28.38 -32.96
CA ASN A 32 -33.18 29.62 -32.30
C ASN A 32 -32.11 29.36 -31.24
N LEU A 33 -32.16 28.21 -30.54
CA LEU A 33 -31.17 27.87 -29.53
C LEU A 33 -29.83 27.48 -30.17
N LYS A 34 -29.84 26.67 -31.24
CA LYS A 34 -28.65 26.38 -32.06
C LYS A 34 -28.04 27.65 -32.60
N ARG A 35 -28.87 28.51 -33.22
CA ARG A 35 -28.41 29.80 -33.74
C ARG A 35 -27.85 30.71 -32.65
N ALA A 36 -28.44 30.72 -31.45
CA ALA A 36 -27.89 31.47 -30.32
C ALA A 36 -26.53 30.93 -29.89
N ARG A 37 -26.37 29.60 -29.85
CA ARG A 37 -25.10 28.92 -29.56
C ARG A 37 -24.05 29.25 -30.62
N ASP A 38 -24.38 29.17 -31.90
CA ASP A 38 -23.45 29.47 -32.98
C ASP A 38 -23.03 30.96 -33.00
N LEU A 39 -23.98 31.87 -32.77
CA LEU A 39 -23.70 33.32 -32.67
C LEU A 39 -22.86 33.70 -31.45
N MET A 40 -22.68 32.80 -30.48
CA MET A 40 -21.80 33.03 -29.33
C MET A 40 -20.31 33.01 -29.74
N ASP A 41 -19.98 32.34 -30.85
CA ASP A 41 -18.63 32.35 -31.42
C ASP A 41 -18.29 33.71 -32.04
N ASP A 42 -19.30 34.44 -32.52
CA ASP A 42 -19.16 35.76 -33.13
C ASP A 42 -18.96 36.89 -32.10
N VAL A 43 -19.09 36.63 -30.80
CA VAL A 43 -18.86 37.62 -29.75
C VAL A 43 -17.54 37.41 -29.01
N PRO A 44 -16.87 38.49 -28.56
CA PRO A 44 -15.66 38.38 -27.74
C PRO A 44 -15.89 37.51 -26.50
N ALA A 45 -14.86 36.77 -26.06
CA ALA A 45 -14.96 35.85 -24.92
C ALA A 45 -15.63 36.45 -23.65
N PRO A 46 -15.31 37.69 -23.21
CA PRO A 46 -15.97 38.30 -22.05
C PRO A 46 -17.48 38.54 -22.24
N GLN A 47 -17.94 38.69 -23.48
CA GLN A 47 -19.35 38.90 -23.82
C GLN A 47 -20.14 37.59 -23.91
N ARG A 48 -19.48 36.43 -23.99
CA ARG A 48 -20.16 35.12 -23.98
C ARG A 48 -20.97 34.91 -22.69
N LEU A 49 -20.54 35.52 -21.58
CA LEU A 49 -21.29 35.55 -20.33
C LEU A 49 -22.69 36.17 -20.45
N LEU A 50 -22.91 37.05 -21.43
CA LEU A 50 -24.22 37.63 -21.67
C LEU A 50 -25.23 36.58 -22.14
N PHE A 51 -24.81 35.41 -22.63
CA PHE A 51 -25.68 34.31 -23.04
C PHE A 51 -26.14 33.42 -21.89
N LEU A 52 -25.60 33.56 -20.67
CA LEU A 52 -26.04 32.78 -19.49
C LEU A 52 -27.58 32.74 -19.29
N PRO A 53 -28.34 33.84 -19.49
CA PRO A 53 -29.80 33.79 -19.37
C PRO A 53 -30.47 32.83 -20.37
N VAL A 54 -29.89 32.64 -21.57
CA VAL A 54 -30.43 31.73 -22.59
C VAL A 54 -30.38 30.30 -22.10
N TYR A 55 -29.21 29.86 -21.64
CA TYR A 55 -29.00 28.48 -21.19
C TYR A 55 -29.70 28.24 -19.84
N PHE A 56 -29.60 29.18 -18.90
CA PHE A 56 -30.29 29.09 -17.61
C PHE A 56 -31.82 28.94 -17.78
N THR A 57 -32.44 29.68 -18.70
CA THR A 57 -33.89 29.58 -18.95
C THR A 57 -34.28 28.22 -19.52
N ASN A 58 -33.45 27.67 -20.41
CA ASN A 58 -33.72 26.38 -21.06
C ASN A 58 -33.41 25.18 -20.15
N LEU A 59 -32.52 25.34 -19.17
CA LEU A 59 -32.18 24.36 -18.14
C LEU A 59 -33.06 24.44 -16.88
N ASN A 60 -34.21 25.11 -16.93
CA ASN A 60 -35.12 25.17 -15.77
C ASN A 60 -35.57 23.75 -15.35
N PRO A 61 -35.44 23.37 -14.06
CA PRO A 61 -35.82 22.03 -13.56
C PRO A 61 -37.26 21.62 -13.85
N THR A 62 -38.19 22.58 -13.96
CA THR A 62 -39.61 22.31 -14.26
C THR A 62 -39.82 21.73 -15.67
N HIS A 63 -38.78 21.71 -16.51
CA HIS A 63 -38.84 21.17 -17.86
C HIS A 63 -38.30 19.75 -17.97
N VAL A 64 -37.68 19.23 -16.91
CA VAL A 64 -37.17 17.85 -16.88
C VAL A 64 -38.36 16.90 -17.04
N PRO A 65 -38.37 16.04 -18.07
CA PRO A 65 -39.47 15.10 -18.26
C PRO A 65 -39.61 14.13 -17.08
N THR A 66 -40.83 13.78 -16.75
CA THR A 66 -41.12 12.64 -15.87
C THR A 66 -40.80 11.32 -16.58
N THR A 67 -40.59 10.23 -15.82
CA THR A 67 -40.39 8.88 -16.38
C THR A 67 -41.54 8.47 -17.32
N THR A 68 -42.78 8.88 -17.01
CA THR A 68 -43.94 8.64 -17.87
C THR A 68 -43.87 9.43 -19.18
N GLU A 69 -43.51 10.72 -19.13
CA GLU A 69 -43.33 11.54 -20.33
C GLU A 69 -42.18 11.04 -21.21
N LEU A 70 -41.12 10.51 -20.59
CA LEU A 70 -40.00 9.88 -21.27
C LEU A 70 -40.44 8.58 -21.96
N ALA A 71 -41.17 7.69 -21.29
CA ALA A 71 -41.66 6.45 -21.89
C ALA A 71 -42.56 6.69 -23.12
N LEU A 72 -43.33 7.79 -23.12
CA LEU A 72 -44.17 8.19 -24.25
C LEU A 72 -43.39 8.86 -25.39
N LEU A 73 -42.19 9.39 -25.12
CA LEU A 73 -41.34 10.16 -26.05
C LEU A 73 -42.11 11.13 -26.96
N SER A 74 -43.05 11.88 -26.40
CA SER A 74 -43.86 12.84 -27.16
C SER A 74 -42.99 13.85 -27.91
N PRO A 75 -43.47 14.46 -29.02
CA PRO A 75 -42.72 15.51 -29.73
C PRO A 75 -42.26 16.64 -28.81
N LEU A 76 -43.08 17.01 -27.83
CA LEU A 76 -42.74 18.03 -26.82
C LEU A 76 -41.64 17.56 -25.88
N THR A 77 -41.66 16.30 -25.44
CA THR A 77 -40.61 15.68 -24.61
C THR A 77 -39.27 15.70 -25.36
N ARG A 78 -39.27 15.26 -26.63
CA ARG A 78 -38.07 15.28 -27.50
C ARG A 78 -37.53 16.69 -27.69
N LEU A 79 -38.43 17.66 -27.91
CA LEU A 79 -38.08 19.07 -28.02
C LEU A 79 -37.38 19.57 -26.74
N ARG A 80 -37.95 19.29 -25.55
CA ARG A 80 -37.36 19.69 -24.26
C ARG A 80 -35.97 19.09 -24.05
N ILE A 81 -35.80 17.79 -24.29
CA ILE A 81 -34.51 17.09 -24.17
C ILE A 81 -33.49 17.70 -25.14
N THR A 82 -33.86 17.92 -26.40
CA THR A 82 -32.96 18.49 -27.41
C THR A 82 -32.54 19.91 -27.04
N CYS A 83 -33.47 20.73 -26.56
CA CYS A 83 -33.16 22.08 -26.08
C CYS A 83 -32.24 22.05 -24.86
N ALA A 84 -32.43 21.12 -23.92
CA ALA A 84 -31.54 20.95 -22.78
C ALA A 84 -30.13 20.56 -23.20
N VAL A 85 -29.98 19.62 -24.14
CA VAL A 85 -28.68 19.20 -24.70
C VAL A 85 -27.92 20.38 -25.31
N ILE A 86 -28.59 21.17 -26.16
CA ILE A 86 -27.96 22.37 -26.78
C ILE A 86 -27.65 23.42 -25.70
N ALA A 87 -28.51 23.55 -24.69
CA ALA A 87 -28.28 24.49 -23.61
C ALA A 87 -27.11 24.07 -22.70
N LEU A 88 -26.91 22.77 -22.46
CA LEU A 88 -25.74 22.25 -21.76
C LEU A 88 -24.46 22.49 -22.57
N ASP A 89 -24.45 22.14 -23.86
CA ASP A 89 -23.32 22.41 -24.76
C ASP A 89 -22.95 23.91 -24.76
N GLY A 90 -23.94 24.78 -24.95
CA GLY A 90 -23.72 26.22 -24.92
C GLY A 90 -23.27 26.75 -23.55
N LEU A 91 -23.76 26.17 -22.45
CA LEU A 91 -23.33 26.52 -21.09
C LEU A 91 -21.87 26.10 -20.84
N PHE A 92 -21.48 24.89 -21.24
CA PHE A 92 -20.13 24.37 -21.09
C PHE A 92 -19.12 25.15 -21.93
N TYR A 93 -19.56 25.73 -23.05
CA TYR A 93 -18.73 26.60 -23.88
C TYR A 93 -18.37 27.94 -23.20
N ILE A 94 -19.09 28.34 -22.14
CA ILE A 94 -18.75 29.50 -21.32
C ILE A 94 -17.60 29.12 -20.39
N ARG A 95 -16.37 29.46 -20.80
CA ARG A 95 -15.13 29.02 -20.11
C ARG A 95 -14.87 29.66 -18.75
N GLU A 96 -15.49 30.78 -18.41
CA GLU A 96 -15.18 31.49 -17.15
C GLU A 96 -16.44 32.16 -16.56
N PRO A 97 -17.47 31.38 -16.15
CA PRO A 97 -18.63 31.95 -15.49
C PRO A 97 -18.21 32.64 -14.17
N PRO A 98 -18.80 33.79 -13.79
CA PRO A 98 -18.55 34.37 -12.48
C PRO A 98 -18.84 33.35 -11.38
N MET A 99 -17.88 33.05 -10.50
CA MET A 99 -18.01 31.96 -9.50
C MET A 99 -19.31 32.06 -8.68
N ALA A 100 -19.74 33.27 -8.34
CA ALA A 100 -20.98 33.56 -7.61
C ALA A 100 -22.28 33.16 -8.35
N VAL A 101 -22.20 32.83 -9.65
CA VAL A 101 -23.34 32.32 -10.42
C VAL A 101 -23.62 30.85 -10.14
N GLY A 102 -22.63 30.10 -9.63
CA GLY A 102 -22.69 28.66 -9.40
C GLY A 102 -23.95 28.21 -8.65
N PRO A 103 -24.27 28.76 -7.47
CA PRO A 103 -25.44 28.35 -6.71
C PRO A 103 -26.77 28.63 -7.42
N THR A 104 -26.78 29.61 -8.35
CA THR A 104 -27.97 29.92 -9.15
C THR A 104 -28.16 28.93 -10.30
N VAL A 105 -27.08 28.54 -10.99
CA VAL A 105 -27.15 27.66 -12.18
C VAL A 105 -27.24 26.19 -11.79
N TRP A 106 -26.65 25.79 -10.66
CA TRP A 106 -26.52 24.41 -10.23
C TRP A 106 -27.85 23.62 -10.23
N PRO A 107 -28.97 24.09 -9.65
CA PRO A 107 -30.20 23.30 -9.60
C PRO A 107 -30.73 22.91 -10.99
N GLY A 108 -30.61 23.82 -11.97
CA GLY A 108 -31.02 23.57 -13.35
C GLY A 108 -30.07 22.63 -14.08
N LEU A 109 -28.76 22.89 -13.96
CA LEU A 109 -27.71 22.04 -14.52
C LEU A 109 -27.83 20.60 -14.01
N TRP A 110 -27.85 20.43 -12.69
CA TRP A 110 -27.87 19.11 -12.06
C TRP A 110 -29.13 18.34 -12.40
N ALA A 111 -30.31 18.97 -12.36
CA ALA A 111 -31.56 18.29 -12.68
C ALA A 111 -31.53 17.64 -14.07
N TRP A 112 -30.94 18.33 -15.06
CA TRP A 112 -30.80 17.80 -16.41
C TRP A 112 -29.69 16.77 -16.55
N VAL A 113 -28.52 16.98 -15.94
CA VAL A 113 -27.42 15.99 -15.96
C VAL A 113 -27.85 14.69 -15.29
N ASN A 114 -28.48 14.77 -14.12
CA ASN A 114 -28.99 13.60 -13.40
C ASN A 114 -30.08 12.86 -14.20
N PHE A 115 -31.00 13.59 -14.83
CA PHE A 115 -31.99 13.00 -15.72
C PHE A 115 -31.34 12.26 -16.90
N MET A 116 -30.38 12.89 -17.57
CA MET A 116 -29.69 12.28 -18.71
C MET A 116 -28.85 11.08 -18.30
N HIS A 117 -28.18 11.15 -17.15
CA HIS A 117 -27.44 10.04 -16.56
C HIS A 117 -28.37 8.85 -16.29
N THR A 118 -29.46 9.07 -15.55
CA THR A 118 -30.42 8.03 -15.14
C THR A 118 -31.10 7.35 -16.32
N HIS A 119 -31.36 8.11 -17.39
CA HIS A 119 -32.17 7.66 -18.51
C HIS A 119 -31.39 7.50 -19.81
N TRP A 120 -30.05 7.46 -19.76
CA TRP A 120 -29.19 7.51 -20.96
C TRP A 120 -29.60 6.52 -22.05
N GLU A 121 -29.82 5.25 -21.68
CA GLU A 121 -30.21 4.18 -22.61
C GLU A 121 -31.62 4.36 -23.23
N GLN A 122 -32.48 5.15 -22.58
CA GLN A 122 -33.84 5.43 -23.06
C GLN A 122 -33.92 6.70 -23.90
N LEU A 123 -32.88 7.55 -23.84
CA LEU A 123 -32.84 8.76 -24.64
C LEU A 123 -32.69 8.35 -26.11
N PRO A 124 -33.58 8.82 -27.01
CA PRO A 124 -33.43 8.55 -28.43
C PRO A 124 -32.06 9.06 -28.83
N SER A 125 -31.23 8.19 -29.42
CA SER A 125 -29.81 8.42 -29.75
C SER A 125 -29.59 9.91 -29.91
N VAL A 126 -29.06 10.55 -28.86
CA VAL A 126 -28.87 11.99 -28.86
C VAL A 126 -27.70 12.21 -29.79
N GLN A 127 -27.98 12.30 -31.11
CA GLN A 127 -26.99 12.23 -32.19
C GLN A 127 -25.90 13.31 -32.08
N MET A 128 -26.04 14.25 -31.14
CA MET A 128 -25.14 15.39 -30.97
C MET A 128 -24.12 15.23 -29.82
N LEU A 129 -24.30 14.34 -28.84
CA LEU A 129 -23.34 14.18 -27.73
C LEU A 129 -23.18 12.71 -27.34
N SER A 130 -21.92 12.26 -27.26
CA SER A 130 -21.60 10.97 -26.65
C SER A 130 -21.76 11.04 -25.12
N LYS A 131 -21.92 9.88 -24.47
CA LYS A 131 -22.00 9.78 -23.01
C LYS A 131 -20.76 10.41 -22.35
N TYR A 132 -19.59 10.10 -22.91
CA TYR A 132 -18.33 10.66 -22.46
C TYR A 132 -18.29 12.18 -22.64
N THR A 133 -18.68 12.71 -23.82
CA THR A 133 -18.65 14.16 -24.07
C THR A 133 -19.54 14.92 -23.09
N LEU A 134 -20.73 14.41 -22.76
CA LEU A 134 -21.59 15.02 -21.75
C LEU A 134 -20.89 15.13 -20.40
N TYR A 135 -20.27 14.03 -19.94
CA TYR A 135 -19.61 14.00 -18.63
C TYR A 135 -18.30 14.79 -18.60
N ALA A 136 -17.50 14.71 -19.66
CA ALA A 136 -16.28 15.49 -19.82
C ALA A 136 -16.59 16.99 -19.72
N GLU A 137 -17.57 17.46 -20.48
CA GLU A 137 -17.96 18.86 -20.47
C GLU A 137 -18.63 19.27 -19.14
N PHE A 138 -19.39 18.37 -18.53
CA PHE A 138 -19.94 18.59 -17.19
C PHE A 138 -18.84 18.77 -16.15
N VAL A 139 -17.88 17.84 -16.06
CA VAL A 139 -16.76 17.90 -15.13
C VAL A 139 -15.93 19.16 -15.36
N ARG A 140 -15.64 19.49 -16.62
CA ARG A 140 -14.94 20.73 -16.97
C ARG A 140 -15.67 21.98 -16.49
N PHE A 141 -16.98 22.03 -16.74
CA PHE A 141 -17.79 23.18 -16.32
C PHE A 141 -17.89 23.30 -14.80
N VAL A 142 -18.08 22.18 -14.10
CA VAL A 142 -18.15 22.22 -12.64
C VAL A 142 -16.79 22.55 -12.04
N GLY A 143 -15.70 22.17 -12.70
CA GLY A 143 -14.31 22.51 -12.34
C GLY A 143 -14.13 23.99 -12.03
N PHE A 144 -14.76 24.91 -12.76
CA PHE A 144 -14.69 26.35 -12.46
C PHE A 144 -15.23 26.78 -11.09
N PHE A 145 -15.99 25.92 -10.42
CA PHE A 145 -16.61 26.21 -9.13
C PHE A 145 -15.97 25.47 -7.94
N HIS A 146 -14.94 24.63 -8.15
CA HIS A 146 -14.34 23.88 -7.05
C HIS A 146 -13.77 24.80 -5.95
N ASP A 147 -13.20 25.94 -6.34
CA ASP A 147 -12.68 26.97 -5.44
C ASP A 147 -13.77 27.86 -4.80
N HIS A 148 -15.05 27.71 -5.16
CA HIS A 148 -16.13 28.54 -4.62
C HIS A 148 -16.88 27.80 -3.49
N PRO A 149 -16.65 28.13 -2.20
CA PRO A 149 -17.11 27.30 -1.08
C PRO A 149 -18.63 27.05 -1.07
N GLN A 150 -19.43 28.03 -1.46
CA GLN A 150 -20.89 27.89 -1.48
C GLN A 150 -21.40 26.98 -2.60
N THR A 151 -20.77 27.05 -3.78
CA THR A 151 -21.17 26.20 -4.92
C THR A 151 -20.70 24.79 -4.67
N TYR A 152 -19.48 24.67 -4.18
CA TYR A 152 -18.86 23.42 -3.80
C TYR A 152 -19.68 22.68 -2.73
N ALA A 153 -20.02 23.33 -1.62
CA ALA A 153 -20.86 22.73 -0.57
C ALA A 153 -22.24 22.29 -1.09
N LEU A 154 -22.79 23.00 -2.08
CA LEU A 154 -24.03 22.63 -2.74
C LEU A 154 -23.86 21.37 -3.59
N MET A 155 -22.79 21.27 -4.39
CA MET A 155 -22.45 20.08 -5.17
C MET A 155 -22.21 18.87 -4.25
N GLU A 156 -21.46 19.07 -3.17
CA GLU A 156 -21.15 18.05 -2.19
C GLU A 156 -22.41 17.47 -1.50
N ALA A 157 -23.40 18.31 -1.22
CA ALA A 157 -24.68 17.93 -0.63
C ALA A 157 -25.68 17.35 -1.65
N THR A 158 -25.36 17.35 -2.94
CA THR A 158 -26.27 16.93 -4.00
C THR A 158 -26.21 15.42 -4.20
N VAL A 159 -27.33 14.74 -3.93
CA VAL A 159 -27.46 13.28 -4.13
C VAL A 159 -27.26 12.90 -5.60
N GLY A 160 -26.43 11.90 -5.85
CA GLY A 160 -26.08 11.38 -7.17
C GLY A 160 -24.86 12.05 -7.79
N PHE A 161 -24.37 13.17 -7.24
CA PHE A 161 -23.21 13.88 -7.80
C PHE A 161 -21.96 13.01 -7.80
N ARG A 162 -21.68 12.32 -6.68
CA ARG A 162 -20.49 11.45 -6.58
C ARG A 162 -20.64 10.21 -7.45
N HIS A 163 -21.86 9.72 -7.64
CA HIS A 163 -22.15 8.63 -8.57
C HIS A 163 -21.78 9.03 -10.02
N VAL A 164 -22.12 10.25 -10.43
CA VAL A 164 -21.70 10.77 -11.73
C VAL A 164 -20.18 10.88 -11.81
N LEU A 165 -19.50 11.36 -10.77
CA LEU A 165 -18.02 11.40 -10.74
C LEU A 165 -17.40 10.00 -10.89
N GLY A 166 -17.93 8.99 -10.17
CA GLY A 166 -17.52 7.60 -10.32
C GLY A 166 -17.74 7.06 -11.74
N THR A 167 -18.87 7.44 -12.36
CA THR A 167 -19.16 7.11 -13.77
C THR A 167 -18.14 7.75 -14.72
N VAL A 168 -17.76 9.01 -14.48
CA VAL A 168 -16.75 9.68 -15.32
C VAL A 168 -15.40 8.97 -15.18
N LEU A 169 -15.02 8.62 -13.95
CA LEU A 169 -13.77 7.90 -13.68
C LEU A 169 -13.71 6.56 -14.44
N ALA A 170 -14.80 5.78 -14.43
CA ALA A 170 -14.89 4.51 -15.16
C ALA A 170 -14.81 4.66 -16.69
N LEU A 171 -15.17 5.84 -17.22
CA LEU A 171 -15.11 6.12 -18.66
C LEU A 171 -13.73 6.62 -19.13
N VAL A 172 -12.82 7.00 -18.22
CA VAL A 172 -11.52 7.55 -18.58
C VAL A 172 -10.70 6.63 -19.49
N PRO A 173 -10.48 5.34 -19.16
CA PRO A 173 -9.66 4.47 -20.00
C PRO A 173 -10.19 4.37 -21.43
N HIS A 174 -11.52 4.26 -21.56
CA HIS A 174 -12.21 4.18 -22.85
C HIS A 174 -12.04 5.46 -23.68
N ALA A 175 -12.15 6.62 -23.04
CA ALA A 175 -12.01 7.90 -23.74
C ALA A 175 -10.58 8.21 -24.15
N ALA A 176 -9.63 7.76 -23.34
CA ALA A 176 -8.22 7.92 -23.65
C ALA A 176 -7.83 7.11 -24.89
N LEU A 177 -8.41 5.93 -25.10
CA LEU A 177 -8.28 5.18 -26.36
C LEU A 177 -8.80 5.93 -27.59
N GLN A 178 -9.67 6.93 -27.42
CA GLN A 178 -10.24 7.74 -28.50
C GLN A 178 -9.48 9.04 -28.78
N GLU A 179 -8.30 9.24 -28.17
CA GLU A 179 -7.45 10.43 -28.37
C GLU A 179 -8.21 11.75 -28.13
N ASN A 180 -9.06 11.80 -27.10
CA ASN A 180 -9.83 13.01 -26.84
C ASN A 180 -8.91 14.18 -26.42
N PRO A 181 -8.89 15.31 -27.14
CA PRO A 181 -7.99 16.43 -26.85
C PRO A 181 -8.32 17.14 -25.53
N TYR A 182 -9.48 16.89 -24.93
CA TYR A 182 -9.90 17.48 -23.67
C TYR A 182 -9.66 16.57 -22.47
N LEU A 183 -9.13 15.35 -22.68
CA LEU A 183 -8.95 14.39 -21.60
C LEU A 183 -8.15 14.99 -20.44
N GLU A 184 -7.03 15.67 -20.71
CA GLU A 184 -6.21 16.32 -19.67
C GLU A 184 -7.02 17.27 -18.78
N VAL A 185 -7.83 18.14 -19.37
CA VAL A 185 -8.64 19.11 -18.63
C VAL A 185 -9.70 18.39 -17.79
N VAL A 186 -10.38 17.42 -18.38
CA VAL A 186 -11.40 16.60 -17.68
C VAL A 186 -10.78 15.87 -16.49
N LEU A 187 -9.58 15.32 -16.69
CA LEU A 187 -8.83 14.65 -15.64
C LEU A 187 -8.49 15.62 -14.52
N ASN A 188 -7.84 16.75 -14.83
CA ASN A 188 -7.51 17.78 -13.84
C ASN A 188 -8.72 18.25 -13.02
N ASP A 189 -9.85 18.51 -13.69
CA ASP A 189 -11.07 18.96 -13.03
C ASP A 189 -11.71 17.84 -12.19
N LEU A 190 -11.78 16.61 -12.72
CA LEU A 190 -12.24 15.43 -11.97
C LEU A 190 -11.42 15.25 -10.68
N PHE A 191 -10.14 15.58 -10.72
CA PHE A 191 -9.24 15.46 -9.58
C PHE A 191 -9.35 16.54 -8.55
N GLY A 192 -9.53 17.79 -8.98
CA GLY A 192 -9.97 18.85 -8.07
C GLY A 192 -11.18 18.36 -7.27
N PHE A 193 -12.15 17.71 -7.92
CA PHE A 193 -13.28 17.13 -7.21
C PHE A 193 -12.94 15.95 -6.32
N LEU A 194 -12.23 14.93 -6.79
CA LEU A 194 -11.94 13.75 -5.96
C LEU A 194 -11.13 14.11 -4.70
N ILE A 195 -10.19 15.05 -4.80
CA ILE A 195 -9.40 15.54 -3.67
C ILE A 195 -10.27 16.31 -2.68
N HIS A 196 -11.14 17.22 -3.16
CA HIS A 196 -11.95 18.04 -2.27
C HIS A 196 -13.19 17.31 -1.74
N CYS A 197 -13.82 16.42 -2.53
CA CYS A 197 -15.14 15.83 -2.26
C CYS A 197 -15.15 14.98 -1.01
N GLY A 198 -13.98 14.50 -0.61
CA GLY A 198 -13.80 13.60 0.51
C GLY A 198 -14.56 12.30 0.30
N VAL A 199 -13.90 11.18 0.55
CA VAL A 199 -14.57 9.87 0.64
C VAL A 199 -14.49 9.32 2.05
N SER A 200 -14.36 10.24 3.02
CA SER A 200 -14.22 9.91 4.44
C SER A 200 -15.48 9.27 5.03
N GLN A 201 -16.67 9.55 4.49
CA GLN A 201 -17.90 8.91 4.96
C GLN A 201 -18.21 7.67 4.11
N PRO A 202 -18.55 6.51 4.73
CA PRO A 202 -18.89 5.29 3.99
C PRO A 202 -20.00 5.48 2.94
N ALA A 203 -20.97 6.36 3.20
CA ALA A 203 -22.03 6.69 2.24
C ALA A 203 -21.51 7.43 0.99
N GLN A 204 -20.51 8.30 1.16
CA GLN A 204 -19.88 9.01 0.04
C GLN A 204 -19.10 8.04 -0.84
N LEU A 205 -18.34 7.12 -0.20
CA LEU A 205 -17.62 6.08 -0.92
C LEU A 205 -18.60 5.16 -1.68
N ALA A 206 -19.67 4.70 -1.04
CA ALA A 206 -20.69 3.87 -1.68
C ALA A 206 -21.29 4.53 -2.93
N GLU A 207 -21.57 5.83 -2.88
CA GLU A 207 -22.10 6.57 -4.02
C GLU A 207 -21.12 6.60 -5.21
N ILE A 208 -19.80 6.75 -4.96
CA ILE A 208 -18.78 6.66 -6.01
C ILE A 208 -18.68 5.23 -6.55
N LEU A 209 -18.67 4.23 -5.68
CA LEU A 209 -18.60 2.82 -6.07
C LEU A 209 -19.77 2.45 -6.99
N ASP A 210 -20.98 2.88 -6.67
CA ASP A 210 -22.16 2.70 -7.52
C ASP A 210 -21.93 3.28 -8.92
N GLY A 211 -21.23 4.41 -9.03
CA GLY A 211 -20.90 5.04 -10.29
C GLY A 211 -19.83 4.30 -11.10
N ILE A 212 -18.87 3.65 -10.43
CA ILE A 212 -17.78 2.92 -11.06
C ILE A 212 -18.25 1.55 -11.61
N GLY A 213 -19.09 0.85 -10.85
CA GLY A 213 -19.52 -0.52 -11.19
C GLY A 213 -20.38 -1.21 -10.13
N GLY A 214 -20.46 -0.63 -8.93
CA GLY A 214 -21.30 -1.11 -7.82
C GLY A 214 -20.55 -1.90 -6.76
N THR A 215 -19.29 -2.29 -7.00
CA THR A 215 -18.49 -3.02 -6.01
C THR A 215 -17.13 -2.40 -5.73
N ILE A 216 -16.56 -2.75 -4.58
CA ILE A 216 -15.18 -2.38 -4.21
C ILE A 216 -14.17 -3.05 -5.17
N ASP A 217 -14.48 -4.25 -5.65
CA ASP A 217 -13.60 -4.97 -6.58
C ASP A 217 -13.56 -4.28 -7.95
N ASP A 218 -14.68 -3.75 -8.44
CA ASP A 218 -14.73 -2.96 -9.68
C ASP A 218 -13.88 -1.68 -9.55
N ALA A 219 -13.96 -1.00 -8.41
CA ALA A 219 -13.12 0.17 -8.14
C ALA A 219 -11.63 -0.19 -8.03
N ALA A 220 -11.30 -1.33 -7.42
CA ALA A 220 -9.93 -1.81 -7.35
C ALA A 220 -9.37 -2.13 -8.74
N HIS A 221 -10.14 -2.86 -9.56
CA HIS A 221 -9.79 -3.13 -10.96
C HIS A 221 -9.57 -1.84 -11.74
N LEU A 222 -10.51 -0.90 -11.66
CA LEU A 222 -10.41 0.37 -12.37
C LEU A 222 -9.16 1.15 -11.96
N VAL A 223 -8.83 1.24 -10.67
CA VAL A 223 -7.62 1.95 -10.22
C VAL A 223 -6.35 1.31 -10.79
N VAL A 224 -6.24 -0.02 -10.80
CA VAL A 224 -5.09 -0.74 -11.36
C VAL A 224 -4.99 -0.51 -12.87
N ASP A 225 -6.08 -0.73 -13.60
CA ASP A 225 -6.15 -0.52 -15.05
C ASP A 225 -5.76 0.91 -15.42
N CYS A 226 -6.22 1.88 -14.63
CA CYS A 226 -5.93 3.29 -14.83
C CYS A 226 -4.44 3.62 -14.58
N LEU A 227 -3.81 3.04 -13.55
CA LEU A 227 -2.37 3.22 -13.32
C LEU A 227 -1.53 2.60 -14.45
N ASP A 228 -1.84 1.37 -14.84
CA ASP A 228 -1.14 0.68 -15.93
C ASP A 228 -1.32 1.41 -17.26
N PHE A 229 -2.53 1.91 -17.52
CA PHE A 229 -2.84 2.70 -18.70
C PHE A 229 -1.94 3.95 -18.82
N VAL A 230 -1.74 4.67 -17.72
CA VAL A 230 -0.93 5.89 -17.69
C VAL A 230 0.53 5.59 -17.96
N VAL A 231 1.06 4.51 -17.35
CA VAL A 231 2.44 4.08 -17.56
C VAL A 231 2.69 3.68 -19.01
N GLN A 232 1.73 3.02 -19.66
CA GLN A 232 1.87 2.56 -21.04
C GLN A 232 1.81 3.68 -22.08
N ARG A 233 1.29 4.87 -21.74
CA ARG A 233 1.11 5.99 -22.69
C ARG A 233 2.00 7.18 -22.36
N THR A 234 3.30 6.99 -22.57
CA THR A 234 4.33 8.05 -22.42
C THR A 234 4.14 9.23 -23.38
N GLU A 235 3.36 9.06 -24.45
CA GLU A 235 3.04 10.11 -25.43
C GLU A 235 2.02 11.14 -24.92
N MET A 236 1.30 10.84 -23.83
CA MET A 236 0.42 11.81 -23.19
C MET A 236 1.23 12.96 -22.59
N ILE A 237 0.63 14.15 -22.48
CA ILE A 237 1.24 15.32 -21.85
C ILE A 237 1.64 14.92 -20.42
N ALA A 238 2.95 14.87 -20.15
CA ALA A 238 3.50 14.32 -18.91
C ALA A 238 2.82 14.87 -17.65
N ASN A 239 2.45 16.15 -17.66
CA ASN A 239 1.75 16.79 -16.55
C ASN A 239 0.37 16.18 -16.27
N ALA A 240 -0.43 15.89 -17.29
CA ALA A 240 -1.75 15.27 -17.15
C ALA A 240 -1.67 13.93 -16.42
N ASN A 241 -0.66 13.12 -16.78
CA ASN A 241 -0.40 11.82 -16.17
C ASN A 241 -0.01 11.95 -14.70
N VAL A 242 0.77 12.96 -14.33
CA VAL A 242 1.15 13.23 -12.93
C VAL A 242 -0.08 13.52 -12.07
N TYR A 243 -0.96 14.43 -12.53
CA TYR A 243 -2.22 14.74 -11.83
C TYR A 243 -3.12 13.52 -11.72
N TYR A 244 -3.16 12.70 -12.77
CA TYR A 244 -3.91 11.45 -12.84
C TYR A 244 -3.48 10.45 -11.77
N ILE A 245 -2.19 10.15 -11.73
CA ILE A 245 -1.64 9.24 -10.72
C ILE A 245 -1.89 9.84 -9.32
N ARG A 246 -1.57 11.12 -9.10
CA ARG A 246 -1.75 11.78 -7.79
C ARG A 246 -3.17 11.60 -7.25
N ALA A 247 -4.17 11.80 -8.09
CA ALA A 247 -5.56 11.75 -7.67
C ALA A 247 -6.07 10.35 -7.39
N LEU A 248 -5.66 9.35 -8.18
CA LEU A 248 -5.94 7.95 -7.88
C LEU A 248 -5.35 7.57 -6.52
N LEU A 249 -4.11 7.96 -6.25
CA LEU A 249 -3.46 7.68 -4.97
C LEU A 249 -4.15 8.42 -3.82
N HIS A 250 -4.60 9.65 -4.03
CA HIS A 250 -5.39 10.39 -3.03
C HIS A 250 -6.74 9.70 -2.76
N PHE A 251 -7.43 9.24 -3.80
CA PHE A 251 -8.67 8.49 -3.66
C PHE A 251 -8.48 7.20 -2.85
N VAL A 252 -7.38 6.47 -3.07
CA VAL A 252 -7.02 5.29 -2.26
C VAL A 252 -6.78 5.68 -0.80
N LEU A 253 -6.02 6.76 -0.55
CA LEU A 253 -5.71 7.23 0.80
C LEU A 253 -6.95 7.69 1.57
N ASP A 254 -7.86 8.42 0.92
CA ASP A 254 -9.09 8.91 1.55
C ASP A 254 -10.10 7.79 1.78
N SER A 255 -10.25 6.85 0.84
CA SER A 255 -11.24 5.77 0.92
C SER A 255 -10.99 4.85 2.11
N ASP A 256 -9.72 4.67 2.45
CA ASP A 256 -9.32 3.89 3.61
C ASP A 256 -9.38 4.69 4.93
N ASN A 257 -9.92 5.93 4.90
CA ASN A 257 -10.15 6.79 6.06
C ASN A 257 -8.89 7.03 6.89
N ILE A 258 -7.77 7.25 6.19
CA ILE A 258 -6.48 7.17 6.85
C ILE A 258 -5.97 8.57 7.21
N PRO A 259 -6.09 9.02 8.49
CA PRO A 259 -5.56 10.32 8.88
C PRO A 259 -4.06 10.38 8.56
N CYS A 260 -3.64 11.46 7.90
CA CYS A 260 -2.28 11.61 7.35
C CYS A 260 -1.21 11.82 8.44
N GLU A 261 -1.58 12.14 9.69
CA GLU A 261 -0.64 12.86 10.59
C GLU A 261 -0.37 12.30 12.00
N THR A 262 -0.83 11.11 12.40
CA THR A 262 -0.50 10.63 13.75
C THR A 262 0.76 9.75 13.76
N ASP A 263 1.89 10.37 14.03
CA ASP A 263 3.14 9.69 14.40
C ASP A 263 2.91 8.85 15.67
N GLY A 264 2.64 7.56 15.50
CA GLY A 264 3.25 6.55 16.37
C GLY A 264 2.40 5.70 17.33
N ALA A 265 1.09 5.46 17.14
CA ALA A 265 0.43 4.51 18.05
C ALA A 265 -0.64 3.55 17.52
N ASP A 266 -1.34 3.82 16.41
CA ASP A 266 -2.32 2.86 15.88
C ASP A 266 -2.34 2.94 14.36
N ILE A 267 -1.47 2.17 13.70
CA ILE A 267 -1.61 1.96 12.26
C ILE A 267 -2.86 1.09 12.10
N LYS A 268 -3.98 1.74 11.79
CA LYS A 268 -5.28 1.12 11.56
C LYS A 268 -5.14 0.03 10.49
N LYS A 269 -5.91 -1.05 10.65
CA LYS A 269 -6.11 -2.10 9.64
C LYS A 269 -6.31 -1.49 8.26
N LEU A 270 -5.73 -2.10 7.21
CA LEU A 270 -6.04 -1.72 5.82
C LEU A 270 -7.55 -1.68 5.61
N GLY A 271 -8.03 -0.62 4.95
CA GLY A 271 -9.42 -0.48 4.58
C GLY A 271 -9.82 -1.50 3.53
N THR A 272 -11.11 -1.56 3.25
CA THR A 272 -11.68 -2.55 2.32
C THR A 272 -11.19 -2.34 0.90
N LEU A 273 -10.97 -1.08 0.46
CA LEU A 273 -10.47 -0.79 -0.88
C LEU A 273 -9.01 -1.24 -1.04
N SER A 274 -8.11 -0.90 -0.12
CA SER A 274 -6.71 -1.37 -0.21
C SER A 274 -6.61 -2.89 -0.25
N ARG A 275 -7.46 -3.61 0.50
CA ARG A 275 -7.46 -5.08 0.44
C ARG A 275 -7.90 -5.61 -0.92
N ALA A 276 -8.92 -5.02 -1.53
CA ALA A 276 -9.34 -5.38 -2.88
C ALA A 276 -8.25 -5.04 -3.91
N LEU A 277 -7.63 -3.86 -3.81
CA LEU A 277 -6.49 -3.45 -4.64
C LEU A 277 -5.34 -4.46 -4.61
N LEU A 278 -4.98 -4.94 -3.43
CA LEU A 278 -3.93 -5.95 -3.28
C LEU A 278 -4.26 -7.27 -4.02
N LEU A 279 -5.53 -7.67 -4.07
CA LEU A 279 -5.96 -8.84 -4.83
C LEU A 279 -5.88 -8.61 -6.35
N GLN A 280 -5.89 -7.36 -6.81
CA GLN A 280 -5.85 -6.97 -8.22
C GLN A 280 -4.44 -6.64 -8.74
N GLY A 281 -3.38 -6.96 -8.00
CA GLY A 281 -2.01 -6.67 -8.46
C GLY A 281 -1.62 -5.19 -8.39
N PHE A 282 -2.23 -4.44 -7.46
CA PHE A 282 -1.97 -3.01 -7.30
C PHE A 282 -0.52 -2.64 -7.00
N ILE A 283 0.25 -3.50 -6.32
CA ILE A 283 1.63 -3.18 -5.93
C ILE A 283 2.53 -2.95 -7.15
N PRO A 284 2.65 -3.89 -8.12
CA PRO A 284 3.40 -3.63 -9.35
C PRO A 284 2.93 -2.39 -10.11
N ALA A 285 1.61 -2.22 -10.32
CA ALA A 285 1.06 -1.06 -11.03
C ALA A 285 1.43 0.27 -10.35
N LEU A 286 1.37 0.31 -9.01
CA LEU A 286 1.79 1.47 -8.22
C LEU A 286 3.28 1.76 -8.38
N VAL A 287 4.15 0.75 -8.27
CA VAL A 287 5.60 0.97 -8.39
C VAL A 287 5.98 1.41 -9.80
N HIS A 288 5.39 0.83 -10.84
CA HIS A 288 5.60 1.28 -12.22
C HIS A 288 5.11 2.71 -12.45
N ALA A 289 3.95 3.08 -11.89
CA ALA A 289 3.46 4.46 -11.94
C ALA A 289 4.43 5.42 -11.23
N MET A 290 4.99 5.03 -10.09
CA MET A 290 6.00 5.82 -9.39
C MET A 290 7.31 5.93 -10.19
N GLN A 291 7.72 4.86 -10.88
CA GLN A 291 8.88 4.89 -11.78
C GLN A 291 8.64 5.83 -12.97
N PHE A 292 7.43 5.83 -13.54
CA PHE A 292 7.06 6.82 -14.56
C PHE A 292 7.19 8.25 -14.00
N LEU A 293 6.65 8.50 -12.80
CA LEU A 293 6.72 9.81 -12.15
C LEU A 293 8.15 10.33 -11.98
N THR A 294 9.13 9.49 -11.65
CA THR A 294 10.53 9.93 -11.49
C THR A 294 11.18 10.40 -12.79
N THR A 295 10.59 10.12 -13.95
CA THR A 295 11.07 10.58 -15.26
C THR A 295 10.42 11.88 -15.74
N THR A 296 9.44 12.41 -15.01
CA THR A 296 8.68 13.61 -15.41
C THR A 296 9.29 14.91 -14.88
N SER A 297 9.04 16.04 -15.56
CA SER A 297 9.68 17.33 -15.28
C SER A 297 8.96 18.23 -14.25
N SER A 298 7.78 17.87 -13.78
CA SER A 298 6.96 18.70 -12.87
C SER A 298 7.30 18.40 -11.40
N ALA A 299 8.31 19.06 -10.83
CA ALA A 299 8.87 18.70 -9.52
C ALA A 299 7.82 18.68 -8.37
N ASP A 300 7.00 19.71 -8.23
CA ASP A 300 6.07 19.85 -7.09
C ASP A 300 4.98 18.78 -7.09
N GLU A 301 4.29 18.62 -8.22
CA GLU A 301 3.19 17.67 -8.37
C GLU A 301 3.67 16.22 -8.33
N THR A 302 4.83 15.96 -8.93
CA THR A 302 5.50 14.66 -8.90
C THR A 302 5.89 14.29 -7.48
N GLY A 303 6.46 15.23 -6.72
CA GLY A 303 6.82 15.02 -5.32
C GLY A 303 5.62 14.64 -4.45
N LEU A 304 4.47 15.31 -4.65
CA LEU A 304 3.23 14.98 -3.93
C LEU A 304 2.67 13.61 -4.32
N ALA A 305 2.65 13.28 -5.61
CA ALA A 305 2.18 11.98 -6.10
C ALA A 305 3.05 10.83 -5.56
N LEU A 306 4.38 10.99 -5.60
CA LEU A 306 5.34 10.04 -5.03
C LEU A 306 5.16 9.90 -3.52
N SER A 307 4.96 11.01 -2.80
CA SER A 307 4.71 10.98 -1.35
C SER A 307 3.45 10.16 -1.02
N ASN A 308 2.37 10.34 -1.80
CA ASN A 308 1.16 9.53 -1.64
C ASN A 308 1.44 8.05 -1.90
N GLY A 309 2.17 7.72 -2.96
CA GLY A 309 2.56 6.35 -3.32
C GLY A 309 3.34 5.67 -2.20
N PHE A 310 4.38 6.33 -1.67
CA PHE A 310 5.16 5.79 -0.56
C PHE A 310 4.36 5.72 0.75
N THR A 311 3.45 6.66 1.02
CA THR A 311 2.55 6.56 2.18
C THR A 311 1.66 5.32 2.08
N ILE A 312 1.12 5.01 0.90
CA ILE A 312 0.33 3.79 0.66
C ILE A 312 1.20 2.54 0.87
N LEU A 313 2.37 2.45 0.21
CA LEU A 313 3.29 1.32 0.35
C LEU A 313 3.71 1.09 1.79
N ARG A 314 4.10 2.15 2.51
CA ARG A 314 4.47 2.11 3.94
C ARG A 314 3.35 1.48 4.77
N ARG A 315 2.09 1.86 4.53
CA ARG A 315 0.93 1.31 5.26
C ARG A 315 0.70 -0.15 4.93
N ILE A 316 0.74 -0.52 3.65
CA ILE A 316 0.62 -1.91 3.23
C ILE A 316 1.69 -2.77 3.91
N PHE A 317 2.96 -2.36 3.83
CA PHE A 317 4.08 -3.12 4.39
C PHE A 317 4.08 -3.18 5.92
N THR A 318 3.37 -2.29 6.60
CA THR A 318 3.28 -2.30 8.08
C THR A 318 2.05 -3.00 8.62
N THR A 319 1.01 -3.23 7.81
CA THR A 319 -0.29 -3.73 8.29
C THR A 319 -0.72 -5.07 7.69
N PHE A 320 -0.28 -5.40 6.47
CA PHE A 320 -0.81 -6.54 5.75
C PHE A 320 0.29 -7.31 5.03
N ASN A 321 0.38 -8.61 5.34
CA ASN A 321 1.23 -9.61 4.68
C ASN A 321 2.47 -9.01 4.00
N SER A 322 3.28 -8.33 4.82
CA SER A 322 4.33 -7.41 4.37
C SER A 322 5.28 -8.07 3.39
N ARG A 323 5.53 -9.37 3.60
CA ARG A 323 6.35 -10.22 2.76
C ARG A 323 5.94 -10.22 1.28
N ILE A 324 4.71 -10.67 0.96
CA ILE A 324 4.29 -10.85 -0.43
C ILE A 324 4.26 -9.48 -1.13
N CYS A 325 3.79 -8.46 -0.43
CA CYS A 325 3.72 -7.12 -0.98
C CYS A 325 5.12 -6.54 -1.23
N LEU A 326 6.08 -6.76 -0.32
CA LEU A 326 7.46 -6.32 -0.50
C LEU A 326 8.15 -7.06 -1.65
N GLU A 327 7.94 -8.37 -1.77
CA GLU A 327 8.44 -9.17 -2.90
C GLU A 327 7.98 -8.59 -4.23
N CYS A 328 6.66 -8.41 -4.40
CA CYS A 328 6.09 -7.81 -5.61
C CYS A 328 6.61 -6.39 -5.87
N ALA A 329 6.81 -5.57 -4.82
CA ALA A 329 7.31 -4.21 -4.99
C ALA A 329 8.78 -4.17 -5.40
N LEU A 330 9.62 -5.05 -4.84
CA LEU A 330 11.03 -5.17 -5.19
C LEU A 330 11.19 -5.67 -6.63
N ASP A 331 10.44 -6.71 -7.01
CA ASP A 331 10.44 -7.23 -8.39
C ASP A 331 9.95 -6.18 -9.40
N ALA A 332 9.07 -5.26 -8.99
CA ALA A 332 8.59 -4.15 -9.81
C ALA A 332 9.54 -2.92 -9.82
N GLY A 333 10.72 -2.99 -9.18
CA GLY A 333 11.73 -1.92 -9.23
C GLY A 333 11.64 -0.87 -8.12
N LEU A 334 11.06 -1.20 -6.94
CA LEU A 334 10.93 -0.25 -5.82
C LEU A 334 12.26 0.42 -5.43
N LEU A 335 13.38 -0.31 -5.42
CA LEU A 335 14.68 0.27 -5.06
C LEU A 335 15.16 1.28 -6.12
N SER A 336 14.96 1.00 -7.41
CA SER A 336 15.28 1.92 -8.50
C SER A 336 14.47 3.21 -8.37
N VAL A 337 13.18 3.11 -8.00
CA VAL A 337 12.34 4.28 -7.69
C VAL A 337 12.89 5.08 -6.50
N ILE A 338 13.30 4.42 -5.42
CA ILE A 338 13.88 5.10 -4.23
C ILE A 338 15.15 5.88 -4.60
N VAL A 339 16.06 5.28 -5.38
CA VAL A 339 17.30 5.91 -5.83
C VAL A 339 16.98 7.11 -6.72
N ALA A 340 16.09 6.95 -7.70
CA ALA A 340 15.66 8.04 -8.58
C ALA A 340 15.02 9.19 -7.79
N CYS A 341 14.12 8.90 -6.84
CA CYS A 341 13.53 9.92 -5.98
C CYS A 341 14.58 10.71 -5.19
N ALA A 342 15.61 10.05 -4.66
CA ALA A 342 16.64 10.73 -3.90
C ALA A 342 17.48 11.72 -4.72
N THR A 343 17.46 11.63 -6.06
CA THR A 343 18.08 12.61 -6.97
C THR A 343 17.17 13.79 -7.32
N LEU A 344 15.86 13.69 -7.06
CA LEU A 344 14.92 14.78 -7.26
C LEU A 344 14.98 15.77 -6.09
N GLU A 345 14.71 17.04 -6.35
CA GLU A 345 14.41 18.02 -5.29
C GLU A 345 13.06 17.65 -4.63
N CYS A 346 13.12 16.70 -3.70
CA CYS A 346 11.95 16.14 -3.04
C CYS A 346 11.39 17.05 -1.95
N THR A 347 10.09 16.92 -1.71
CA THR A 347 9.45 17.49 -0.53
C THR A 347 9.99 16.85 0.77
N ILE A 348 9.84 17.57 1.89
CA ILE A 348 10.22 17.07 3.23
C ILE A 348 9.46 15.79 3.57
N ASP A 349 8.17 15.72 3.21
CA ASP A 349 7.31 14.55 3.47
C ASP A 349 7.78 13.30 2.71
N LEU A 350 8.13 13.44 1.43
CA LEU A 350 8.67 12.35 0.63
C LEU A 350 10.00 11.84 1.21
N THR A 351 10.90 12.74 1.58
CA THR A 351 12.18 12.39 2.23
C THR A 351 11.95 11.65 3.54
N ARG A 352 10.95 12.04 4.33
CA ARG A 352 10.58 11.37 5.59
C ARG A 352 10.08 9.95 5.33
N ASP A 353 9.20 9.75 4.34
CA ASP A 353 8.65 8.43 4.02
C ASP A 353 9.71 7.48 3.47
N LEU A 354 10.57 7.96 2.57
CA LEU A 354 11.73 7.21 2.06
C LEU A 354 12.68 6.80 3.17
N ARG A 355 13.02 7.73 4.07
CA ARG A 355 13.86 7.44 5.24
C ARG A 355 13.21 6.39 6.13
N HIS A 356 11.90 6.46 6.36
CA HIS A 356 11.19 5.46 7.16
C HIS A 356 11.26 4.06 6.53
N LEU A 357 11.07 3.95 5.20
CA LEU A 357 11.21 2.69 4.48
C LEU A 357 12.63 2.13 4.61
N LEU A 358 13.65 2.95 4.34
CA LEU A 358 15.06 2.54 4.35
C LEU A 358 15.61 2.24 5.75
N THR A 359 15.09 2.85 6.80
CA THR A 359 15.64 2.68 8.16
C THR A 359 14.82 1.76 9.05
N ARG A 360 13.56 1.48 8.72
CA ARG A 360 12.66 0.66 9.56
C ARG A 360 12.06 -0.53 8.82
N ILE A 361 11.42 -0.31 7.68
CA ILE A 361 10.62 -1.35 7.03
C ILE A 361 11.52 -2.35 6.27
N LEU A 362 12.29 -1.87 5.30
CA LEU A 362 13.12 -2.75 4.46
C LEU A 362 14.17 -3.49 5.29
N PRO A 363 14.94 -2.84 6.19
CA PRO A 363 15.87 -3.55 7.07
C PRO A 363 15.24 -4.66 7.91
N GLY A 364 14.04 -4.47 8.45
CA GLY A 364 13.33 -5.49 9.22
C GLY A 364 12.83 -6.66 8.37
N ALA A 365 12.62 -6.44 7.07
CA ALA A 365 12.23 -7.48 6.11
C ALA A 365 13.40 -8.34 5.63
N LEU A 366 14.65 -7.93 5.85
CA LEU A 366 15.86 -8.68 5.42
C LEU A 366 16.09 -10.01 6.16
N VAL A 367 15.23 -10.34 7.13
CA VAL A 367 15.20 -11.66 7.78
C VAL A 367 14.28 -12.65 7.06
N GLN A 368 13.59 -12.20 6.00
CA GLN A 368 12.68 -13.00 5.19
C GLN A 368 13.41 -13.48 3.94
N TYR A 369 13.37 -14.79 3.70
CA TYR A 369 14.09 -15.44 2.59
C TYR A 369 13.77 -14.82 1.22
N PHE A 370 12.48 -14.70 0.86
CA PHE A 370 12.11 -14.21 -0.48
C PHE A 370 12.46 -12.74 -0.72
N VAL A 371 12.45 -11.91 0.33
CA VAL A 371 12.88 -10.51 0.22
C VAL A 371 14.36 -10.46 -0.15
N VAL A 372 15.21 -11.21 0.54
CA VAL A 372 16.66 -11.25 0.26
C VAL A 372 16.94 -11.88 -1.11
N PHE A 373 16.20 -12.92 -1.48
CA PHE A 373 16.28 -13.55 -2.79
C PHE A 373 15.93 -12.58 -3.94
N CYS A 374 14.87 -11.78 -3.80
CA CYS A 374 14.54 -10.76 -4.80
C CYS A 374 15.63 -9.69 -4.88
N LEU A 375 16.15 -9.23 -3.74
CA LEU A 375 17.25 -8.26 -3.73
C LEU A 375 18.51 -8.77 -4.41
N GLN A 376 18.81 -10.07 -4.29
CA GLN A 376 19.94 -10.69 -4.98
C GLN A 376 19.77 -10.68 -6.51
N LYS A 377 18.54 -10.84 -7.03
CA LYS A 377 18.29 -10.77 -8.48
C LYS A 377 18.54 -9.38 -9.07
N ILE A 378 18.34 -8.34 -8.27
CA ILE A 378 18.46 -6.94 -8.70
C ILE A 378 19.73 -6.26 -8.17
N SER A 379 20.67 -7.00 -7.58
CA SER A 379 21.83 -6.41 -6.91
C SER A 379 22.69 -5.57 -7.85
N ASP A 380 22.95 -6.06 -9.05
CA ASP A 380 23.85 -5.42 -10.01
C ASP A 380 23.27 -4.08 -10.50
N GLU A 381 21.98 -4.06 -10.86
CA GLU A 381 21.26 -2.84 -11.27
C GLU A 381 21.28 -1.77 -10.16
N ILE A 382 21.02 -2.20 -8.92
CA ILE A 382 20.96 -1.29 -7.79
C ILE A 382 22.34 -0.77 -7.39
N GLU A 383 23.39 -1.58 -7.50
CA GLU A 383 24.77 -1.15 -7.27
C GLU A 383 25.15 -0.05 -8.25
N GLU A 384 24.93 -0.27 -9.55
CA GLU A 384 25.19 0.72 -10.60
C GLU A 384 24.42 2.04 -10.34
N ALA A 385 23.11 1.94 -10.07
CA ALA A 385 22.29 3.13 -9.81
C ALA A 385 22.72 3.89 -8.54
N SER A 386 23.19 3.17 -7.51
CA SER A 386 23.59 3.76 -6.23
C SER A 386 24.95 4.47 -6.26
N GLU A 387 25.74 4.28 -7.31
CA GLU A 387 27.02 4.95 -7.51
C GLU A 387 26.89 6.30 -8.23
N ALA A 388 25.70 6.65 -8.71
CA ALA A 388 25.46 7.95 -9.35
C ALA A 388 25.79 9.13 -8.42
N ASP A 389 26.60 10.08 -8.91
CA ASP A 389 27.08 11.25 -8.13
C ASP A 389 25.96 12.04 -7.45
N ASP A 390 24.81 12.18 -8.12
CA ASP A 390 23.64 12.89 -7.57
C ASP A 390 23.04 12.15 -6.38
N PHE A 391 22.95 10.82 -6.47
CA PHE A 391 22.44 10.00 -5.38
C PHE A 391 23.39 10.00 -4.18
N VAL A 392 24.69 9.88 -4.41
CA VAL A 392 25.74 9.91 -3.37
C VAL A 392 25.69 11.22 -2.56
N ARG A 393 25.36 12.34 -3.21
CA ARG A 393 25.22 13.65 -2.57
C ARG A 393 23.88 13.85 -1.84
N SER A 394 22.91 12.95 -2.04
CA SER A 394 21.58 13.07 -1.43
C SER A 394 21.58 12.85 0.08
N SER A 395 20.56 13.40 0.76
CA SER A 395 20.38 13.20 2.21
C SER A 395 19.95 11.77 2.61
N LEU A 396 19.62 10.94 1.62
CA LEU A 396 19.18 9.55 1.78
C LEU A 396 20.33 8.55 1.59
N PHE A 397 21.44 8.95 0.96
CA PHE A 397 22.57 8.06 0.66
C PHE A 397 23.05 7.27 1.88
N LYS A 398 23.24 7.93 3.02
CA LYS A 398 23.68 7.24 4.24
C LYS A 398 22.70 6.14 4.68
N CYS A 399 21.40 6.46 4.73
CA CYS A 399 20.39 5.48 5.14
C CYS A 399 20.28 4.33 4.15
N PHE A 400 20.40 4.63 2.86
CA PHE A 400 20.44 3.60 1.82
C PHE A 400 21.67 2.72 1.93
N SER A 401 22.86 3.31 2.12
CA SER A 401 24.13 2.58 2.27
C SER A 401 24.11 1.66 3.48
N ASP A 402 23.61 2.14 4.63
CA ASP A 402 23.44 1.32 5.85
C ASP A 402 22.48 0.14 5.58
N PHE A 403 21.36 0.37 4.89
CA PHE A 403 20.43 -0.67 4.46
C PHE A 403 21.09 -1.68 3.50
N TRP A 404 21.80 -1.18 2.48
CA TRP A 404 22.37 -2.00 1.43
C TRP A 404 23.52 -2.86 1.94
N MET A 405 24.36 -2.33 2.84
CA MET A 405 25.39 -3.10 3.54
C MET A 405 24.79 -4.29 4.30
N LEU A 406 23.69 -4.05 5.00
CA LEU A 406 22.97 -5.13 5.68
C LEU A 406 22.35 -6.11 4.67
N ALA A 407 21.77 -5.63 3.57
CA ALA A 407 21.21 -6.48 2.52
C ALA A 407 22.28 -7.41 1.94
N LYS A 408 23.46 -6.90 1.55
CA LYS A 408 24.59 -7.71 1.08
C LYS A 408 25.04 -8.74 2.11
N LYS A 409 25.07 -8.37 3.40
CA LYS A 409 25.34 -9.33 4.49
C LYS A 409 24.30 -10.46 4.50
N ARG A 410 23.02 -10.16 4.28
CA ARG A 410 21.97 -11.18 4.25
C ARG A 410 21.98 -12.02 2.98
N MET A 411 22.33 -11.43 1.82
CA MET A 411 22.55 -12.18 0.58
C MET A 411 23.69 -13.17 0.73
N SER A 412 24.81 -12.80 1.38
CA SER A 412 25.90 -13.77 1.59
C SER A 412 25.52 -14.92 2.54
N ILE A 413 24.62 -14.69 3.50
CA ILE A 413 24.03 -15.76 4.32
C ILE A 413 23.19 -16.69 3.44
N LEU A 414 22.39 -16.12 2.52
CA LEU A 414 21.58 -16.87 1.57
C LEU A 414 22.44 -17.70 0.62
N ASP A 415 23.48 -17.11 0.03
CA ASP A 415 24.43 -17.80 -0.84
C ASP A 415 25.07 -19.00 -0.16
N ARG A 416 25.51 -18.83 1.10
CA ARG A 416 26.01 -19.95 1.90
C ARG A 416 24.93 -21.02 2.02
N LEU A 417 23.72 -20.65 2.43
CA LEU A 417 22.61 -21.60 2.64
C LEU A 417 22.25 -22.39 1.37
N GLU A 418 22.34 -21.77 0.19
CA GLU A 418 22.03 -22.40 -1.10
C GLU A 418 23.22 -23.13 -1.73
N SER A 419 24.45 -22.82 -1.31
CA SER A 419 25.66 -23.49 -1.80
C SER A 419 25.62 -24.98 -1.47
N SER A 420 26.13 -25.80 -2.40
CA SER A 420 26.30 -27.24 -2.16
C SER A 420 27.29 -27.56 -1.03
N GLU A 421 28.13 -26.58 -0.66
CA GLU A 421 29.10 -26.69 0.43
C GLU A 421 28.42 -26.58 1.80
N TYR A 422 27.25 -25.95 1.87
CA TYR A 422 26.48 -25.88 3.10
C TYR A 422 25.77 -27.20 3.37
N VAL A 423 26.47 -28.03 4.13
CA VAL A 423 25.85 -29.18 4.77
C VAL A 423 24.97 -28.63 5.89
N ALA A 424 23.67 -28.51 5.61
CA ALA A 424 22.67 -28.15 6.62
C ALA A 424 22.70 -29.22 7.73
N LEU A 425 23.50 -28.98 8.76
CA LEU A 425 23.58 -29.84 9.92
C LEU A 425 22.34 -29.59 10.77
N LYS A 426 21.80 -30.67 11.30
CA LYS A 426 20.60 -30.61 12.13
C LYS A 426 20.69 -31.63 13.24
N ALA A 427 20.31 -31.20 14.45
CA ALA A 427 20.22 -32.09 15.57
C ALA A 427 19.00 -33.00 15.49
N CYS A 428 19.11 -34.20 16.04
CA CYS A 428 17.97 -35.05 16.32
C CYS A 428 17.00 -34.35 17.29
N ASP A 429 15.70 -34.35 16.98
CA ASP A 429 14.67 -33.71 17.80
C ASP A 429 14.38 -34.46 19.10
N ASN A 430 14.75 -35.74 19.20
CA ASN A 430 14.74 -36.46 20.47
C ASN A 430 15.72 -35.81 21.45
N SER A 431 15.22 -35.23 22.55
CA SER A 431 16.02 -34.48 23.53
C SER A 431 17.10 -35.31 24.22
N GLU A 432 16.96 -36.63 24.27
CA GLU A 432 17.98 -37.54 24.79
C GLU A 432 19.06 -37.89 23.74
N CYS A 433 18.83 -37.56 22.47
CA CYS A 433 19.76 -37.83 21.38
C CYS A 433 20.63 -36.61 21.09
N ASN A 434 21.94 -36.83 21.05
CA ASN A 434 22.93 -35.76 20.85
C ASN A 434 23.56 -35.80 19.45
N LYS A 435 22.95 -36.55 18.52
CA LYS A 435 23.48 -36.63 17.16
C LYS A 435 23.08 -35.38 16.39
N ILE A 436 24.09 -34.66 15.91
CA ILE A 436 23.98 -33.64 14.86
C ILE A 436 24.52 -34.28 13.60
N LEU A 437 23.69 -34.33 12.57
CA LEU A 437 23.98 -35.02 11.32
C LEU A 437 23.59 -34.11 10.14
N PRO A 438 24.15 -34.36 8.94
CA PRO A 438 23.61 -33.77 7.72
C PRO A 438 22.11 -33.99 7.65
N ARG A 439 21.34 -32.96 7.29
CA ARG A 439 19.87 -33.05 7.20
C ARG A 439 19.40 -34.18 6.29
N SER A 440 20.15 -34.49 5.23
CA SER A 440 19.91 -35.61 4.32
C SER A 440 20.02 -36.99 4.99
N ALA A 441 20.77 -37.09 6.10
CA ALA A 441 20.92 -38.30 6.89
C ALA A 441 19.88 -38.44 8.02
N LEU A 442 18.96 -37.48 8.15
CA LEU A 442 17.88 -37.52 9.14
C LEU A 442 16.55 -37.92 8.52
N GLU A 443 15.77 -38.70 9.25
CA GLU A 443 14.41 -39.08 8.92
C GLU A 443 13.42 -38.03 9.43
N ARG A 444 12.45 -37.64 8.61
CA ARG A 444 11.36 -36.74 9.03
C ARG A 444 10.26 -37.51 9.73
N CYS A 445 9.61 -36.89 10.72
CA CYS A 445 8.41 -37.43 11.35
C CYS A 445 7.38 -37.83 10.28
N ALA A 446 6.90 -39.07 10.34
CA ALA A 446 5.97 -39.61 9.35
C ALA A 446 4.65 -38.81 9.25
N ALA A 447 4.22 -38.17 10.35
CA ALA A 447 2.98 -37.41 10.42
C ALA A 447 3.16 -35.93 10.05
N CYS A 448 3.89 -35.15 10.88
CA CYS A 448 3.98 -33.69 10.67
C CYS A 448 5.06 -33.26 9.67
N LYS A 449 6.03 -34.13 9.35
CA LYS A 449 7.22 -33.83 8.53
C LYS A 449 8.10 -32.66 9.00
N ALA A 450 7.77 -32.05 10.15
CA ALA A 450 8.48 -30.90 10.71
C ALA A 450 9.67 -31.31 11.60
N SER A 451 9.54 -32.42 12.34
CA SER A 451 10.60 -32.92 13.23
C SER A 451 11.54 -33.90 12.51
N TYR A 452 12.82 -33.86 12.88
CA TYR A 452 13.91 -34.63 12.28
C TYR A 452 14.56 -35.55 13.32
N TYR A 453 14.77 -36.80 12.95
CA TYR A 453 15.33 -37.82 13.82
C TYR A 453 16.45 -38.58 13.12
N CYS A 454 17.48 -39.00 13.85
CA CYS A 454 18.54 -39.85 13.30
C CYS A 454 18.09 -41.30 13.04
N GLY A 455 16.80 -41.60 13.24
CA GLY A 455 16.18 -42.89 12.99
C GLY A 455 14.86 -43.08 13.73
N ARG A 456 14.08 -44.07 13.32
CA ARG A 456 12.78 -44.45 13.90
C ARG A 456 12.79 -44.70 15.41
N SER A 457 13.90 -45.15 15.99
CA SER A 457 14.05 -45.36 17.44
C SER A 457 13.94 -44.03 18.21
N CYS A 458 14.63 -42.99 17.74
CA CYS A 458 14.56 -41.65 18.31
C CYS A 458 13.17 -41.03 18.11
N GLN A 459 12.57 -41.18 16.92
CA GLN A 459 11.20 -40.72 16.69
C GLN A 459 10.21 -41.37 17.66
N THR A 460 10.30 -42.70 17.85
CA THR A 460 9.39 -43.44 18.75
C THR A 460 9.56 -43.01 20.20
N ARG A 461 10.81 -42.79 20.63
CA ARG A 461 11.11 -42.31 21.98
C ARG A 461 10.56 -40.90 22.21
N ASP A 462 10.85 -39.98 21.30
CA ASP A 462 10.35 -38.60 21.38
C ASP A 462 8.81 -38.53 21.32
N TRP A 463 8.19 -39.38 20.50
CA TRP A 463 6.74 -39.54 20.45
C TRP A 463 6.15 -39.95 21.81
N ARG A 464 6.75 -40.93 22.48
CA ARG A 464 6.21 -41.49 23.74
C ARG A 464 6.57 -40.65 24.96
N LEU A 465 7.80 -40.16 25.03
CA LEU A 465 8.40 -39.57 26.23
C LEU A 465 8.75 -38.08 26.05
N GLY A 466 9.21 -37.68 24.86
CA GLY A 466 9.65 -36.30 24.57
C GLY A 466 8.52 -35.29 24.33
N GLY A 467 7.26 -35.72 24.42
CA GLY A 467 6.10 -34.85 24.30
C GLY A 467 5.66 -34.55 22.86
N HIS A 468 6.38 -35.04 21.85
CA HIS A 468 6.03 -34.78 20.45
C HIS A 468 4.64 -35.28 20.07
N LYS A 469 4.14 -36.37 20.68
CA LYS A 469 2.76 -36.84 20.45
C LYS A 469 1.69 -35.77 20.74
N LYS A 470 1.92 -34.90 21.72
CA LYS A 470 0.99 -33.81 22.09
C LYS A 470 1.16 -32.59 21.18
N ALA A 471 2.38 -32.35 20.70
CA ALA A 471 2.72 -31.19 19.87
C ALA A 471 2.60 -31.45 18.36
N CYS A 472 2.52 -32.71 17.92
CA CYS A 472 2.49 -33.06 16.51
C CYS A 472 1.14 -32.68 15.88
N PRO A 473 1.10 -31.71 14.94
CA PRO A 473 -0.16 -31.21 14.35
C PRO A 473 -0.85 -32.20 13.39
N GLY A 474 -0.27 -33.38 13.18
CA GLY A 474 -0.78 -34.39 12.24
C GLY A 474 -0.60 -34.02 10.77
N PRO A 475 -1.01 -34.89 9.83
CA PRO A 475 -0.77 -34.71 8.39
C PRO A 475 -1.66 -33.66 7.69
N CYS A 476 -2.72 -33.16 8.34
CA CYS A 476 -3.88 -32.58 7.62
C CYS A 476 -4.19 -31.09 7.92
N ILE A 477 -3.56 -30.45 8.92
CA ILE A 477 -3.98 -29.11 9.38
C ILE A 477 -3.09 -27.97 8.84
N ILE A 478 -1.84 -28.24 8.45
CA ILE A 478 -0.88 -27.20 8.05
C ILE A 478 -1.16 -26.62 6.64
N SER A 479 -1.94 -27.30 5.79
CA SER A 479 -1.95 -27.02 4.34
C SER A 479 -3.11 -26.17 3.80
N LEU A 480 -4.26 -26.05 4.50
CA LEU A 480 -5.47 -25.52 3.83
C LEU A 480 -6.19 -24.37 4.56
N THR A 481 -6.03 -24.21 5.88
CA THR A 481 -6.67 -23.11 6.64
C THR A 481 -5.70 -21.99 7.01
N GLU A 482 -4.39 -22.21 6.91
CA GLU A 482 -3.35 -21.30 7.43
C GLU A 482 -2.90 -20.23 6.41
N SER A 483 -3.25 -20.38 5.13
CA SER A 483 -2.86 -19.45 4.05
C SER A 483 -3.58 -18.10 4.11
N ALA A 484 -4.71 -18.00 4.81
CA ALA A 484 -5.57 -16.81 4.79
C ALA A 484 -5.38 -15.83 5.97
N THR A 485 -4.73 -16.23 7.07
CA THR A 485 -4.70 -15.44 8.34
C THR A 485 -3.30 -15.06 8.84
N GLY A 486 -2.31 -14.97 7.95
CA GLY A 486 -0.93 -14.59 8.28
C GLY A 486 -0.05 -15.83 8.47
N GLY A 487 0.37 -16.36 7.32
CA GLY A 487 0.84 -17.73 7.13
C GLY A 487 2.01 -18.18 7.99
N ASN A 488 2.01 -19.48 8.27
CA ASN A 488 3.17 -20.18 8.79
C ASN A 488 4.37 -19.98 7.84
N MET A 489 5.52 -19.55 8.38
CA MET A 489 6.76 -19.50 7.62
C MET A 489 7.02 -20.85 6.93
N ASN A 490 7.29 -20.82 5.64
CA ASN A 490 7.65 -22.01 4.89
C ASN A 490 9.04 -22.51 5.31
N HIS A 491 9.45 -23.69 4.84
CA HIS A 491 10.71 -24.27 5.28
C HIS A 491 11.94 -23.45 4.89
N HIS A 492 11.99 -22.86 3.69
CA HIS A 492 13.09 -21.99 3.26
C HIS A 492 13.24 -20.77 4.16
N GLU A 493 12.12 -20.13 4.54
CA GLU A 493 12.15 -19.02 5.48
C GLU A 493 12.64 -19.40 6.86
N ARG A 494 12.19 -20.53 7.39
CA ARG A 494 12.63 -21.00 8.71
C ARG A 494 14.12 -21.32 8.71
N ASP A 495 14.60 -21.95 7.64
CA ASP A 495 16.01 -22.29 7.48
C ASP A 495 16.86 -21.03 7.34
N PHE A 496 16.42 -20.06 6.53
CA PHE A 496 17.08 -18.77 6.38
C PHE A 496 17.06 -17.92 7.65
N LEU A 497 15.91 -17.79 8.32
CA LEU A 497 15.79 -17.08 9.60
C LEU A 497 16.73 -17.69 10.64
N ARG A 498 16.84 -19.03 10.69
CA ARG A 498 17.81 -19.71 11.57
C ARG A 498 19.24 -19.34 11.21
N ALA A 499 19.60 -19.35 9.93
CA ALA A 499 20.95 -18.96 9.48
C ALA A 499 21.27 -17.50 9.81
N VAL A 500 20.29 -16.60 9.70
CA VAL A 500 20.39 -15.20 10.10
C VAL A 500 20.62 -15.05 11.60
N VAL A 501 19.83 -15.76 12.41
CA VAL A 501 19.95 -15.76 13.87
C VAL A 501 21.29 -16.34 14.32
N ASP A 502 21.74 -17.44 13.71
CA ASP A 502 23.04 -18.05 13.99
C ASP A 502 24.20 -17.10 13.66
N ASP A 503 24.17 -16.44 12.50
CA ASP A 503 25.17 -15.45 12.12
C ASP A 503 25.23 -14.26 13.11
N ASP A 504 24.07 -13.71 13.49
CA ASP A 504 24.00 -12.60 14.46
C ASP A 504 24.36 -13.06 15.88
N TYR A 505 24.01 -14.29 16.26
CA TYR A 505 24.42 -14.90 17.52
C TYR A 505 25.94 -14.99 17.60
N ARG A 506 26.61 -15.51 16.57
CA ARG A 506 28.07 -15.65 16.55
C ARG A 506 28.78 -14.31 16.72
N LEU A 507 28.28 -13.26 16.06
CA LEU A 507 28.83 -11.90 16.19
C LEU A 507 28.65 -11.30 17.59
N GLN A 508 27.61 -11.71 18.33
CA GLN A 508 27.28 -11.13 19.64
C GLN A 508 27.50 -12.10 20.81
N ARG A 509 28.09 -13.28 20.57
CA ARG A 509 28.16 -14.39 21.54
C ARG A 509 28.72 -13.99 22.90
N SER A 510 29.85 -13.27 22.94
CA SER A 510 30.47 -12.79 24.19
C SER A 510 29.51 -11.89 24.98
N THR A 511 28.83 -10.98 24.29
CA THR A 511 27.84 -10.08 24.91
C THR A 511 26.61 -10.84 25.40
N ILE A 512 26.11 -11.80 24.61
CA ILE A 512 24.96 -12.64 24.98
C ILE A 512 25.28 -13.43 26.25
N TYR A 513 26.42 -14.13 26.29
CA TYR A 513 26.81 -14.91 27.46
C TYR A 513 27.06 -14.04 28.69
N LEU A 514 27.65 -12.85 28.53
CA LEU A 514 27.80 -11.90 29.63
C LEU A 514 26.44 -11.51 30.23
N GLN A 515 25.45 -11.24 29.37
CA GLN A 515 24.09 -10.93 29.82
C GLN A 515 23.40 -12.16 30.44
N GLN A 516 23.58 -13.37 29.89
CA GLN A 516 23.07 -14.62 30.46
C GLN A 516 23.60 -14.85 31.86
N THR A 517 24.91 -14.73 32.07
CA THR A 517 25.51 -14.87 33.41
C THR A 517 24.89 -13.90 34.41
N LYS A 518 24.72 -12.63 34.03
CA LYS A 518 24.11 -11.61 34.90
C LYS A 518 22.66 -11.93 35.25
N VAL A 519 21.86 -12.35 34.27
CA VAL A 519 20.46 -12.73 34.47
C VAL A 519 20.36 -13.96 35.37
N MET A 520 21.22 -14.97 35.16
CA MET A 520 21.27 -16.17 35.99
C MET A 520 21.70 -15.88 37.43
N ALA A 521 22.62 -14.94 37.62
CA ALA A 521 23.06 -14.50 38.95
C ALA A 521 21.94 -13.79 39.71
N ALA A 522 21.08 -13.03 39.02
CA ALA A 522 19.94 -12.34 39.60
C ALA A 522 18.76 -13.28 39.87
N THR A 523 18.42 -14.12 38.90
CA THR A 523 17.23 -14.98 38.91
C THR A 523 17.58 -16.37 38.42
N PRO A 524 17.91 -17.31 39.33
CA PRO A 524 18.28 -18.67 38.96
C PRO A 524 17.18 -19.36 38.13
N GLY A 525 17.55 -19.90 36.98
CA GLY A 525 16.61 -20.58 36.09
C GLY A 525 17.02 -20.50 34.62
N PRO A 526 16.18 -21.03 33.72
CA PRO A 526 16.42 -20.94 32.29
C PRO A 526 16.35 -19.49 31.83
N VAL A 527 17.29 -19.13 30.96
CA VAL A 527 17.34 -17.83 30.28
C VAL A 527 16.86 -17.95 28.85
N LEU A 528 16.34 -16.84 28.34
CA LEU A 528 15.91 -16.67 26.97
C LEU A 528 16.74 -15.56 26.32
N THR A 529 17.28 -15.83 25.14
CA THR A 529 17.86 -14.80 24.27
C THR A 529 16.81 -14.35 23.25
N ILE A 530 16.63 -13.05 23.10
CA ILE A 530 15.62 -12.43 22.23
C ILE A 530 16.35 -11.65 21.14
N PHE A 531 16.14 -12.03 19.89
CA PHE A 531 16.53 -11.27 18.70
C PHE A 531 15.35 -10.41 18.25
N ASP A 532 15.39 -9.13 18.58
CA ASP A 532 14.38 -8.18 18.17
C ASP A 532 14.76 -7.55 16.82
N TYR A 533 14.19 -8.10 15.74
CA TYR A 533 14.30 -7.57 14.37
C TYR A 533 13.15 -6.62 14.02
N THR A 534 12.30 -6.25 14.97
CA THR A 534 11.26 -5.23 14.77
C THR A 534 11.84 -3.82 14.69
N ARG A 535 13.10 -3.67 15.09
CA ARG A 535 13.87 -2.43 15.15
C ARG A 535 15.23 -2.66 14.53
N MET A 536 15.80 -1.59 13.98
CA MET A 536 17.09 -1.63 13.31
C MET A 536 18.01 -0.53 13.85
N PRO A 537 19.27 -0.86 14.23
CA PRO A 537 19.90 -2.19 14.19
C PRO A 537 19.21 -3.24 15.09
N PRO A 538 19.35 -4.55 14.81
CA PRO A 538 18.71 -5.60 15.59
C PRO A 538 19.11 -5.51 17.05
N LYS A 539 18.15 -5.61 17.96
CA LYS A 539 18.42 -5.56 19.39
C LYS A 539 18.44 -6.98 19.94
N VAL A 540 19.59 -7.40 20.50
CA VAL A 540 19.68 -8.67 21.22
C VAL A 540 19.56 -8.42 22.72
N MET A 541 18.68 -9.17 23.37
CA MET A 541 18.41 -9.06 24.79
C MET A 541 18.41 -10.43 25.43
N VAL A 542 18.82 -10.52 26.69
CA VAL A 542 18.67 -11.74 27.49
C VAL A 542 17.75 -11.47 28.67
N GLN A 543 16.83 -12.39 28.93
CA GLN A 543 15.86 -12.30 30.01
C GLN A 543 15.72 -13.64 30.74
N SER A 544 15.29 -13.59 32.00
CA SER A 544 14.81 -14.79 32.70
C SER A 544 13.48 -15.21 32.12
N VAL A 545 13.29 -16.52 31.90
CA VAL A 545 12.00 -17.07 31.45
C VAL A 545 10.89 -16.73 32.43
N ALA A 546 11.18 -16.64 33.73
CA ALA A 546 10.18 -16.33 34.77
C ALA A 546 9.71 -14.87 34.75
N GLU A 547 10.58 -13.95 34.33
CA GLU A 547 10.31 -12.50 34.38
C GLU A 547 9.84 -11.92 33.04
N SER A 548 10.03 -12.66 31.94
CA SER A 548 9.72 -12.15 30.61
C SER A 548 8.23 -11.82 30.48
N SER A 549 7.91 -10.53 30.36
CA SER A 549 6.55 -10.08 30.05
C SER A 549 6.05 -10.64 28.72
N MET A 550 6.96 -10.96 27.80
CA MET A 550 6.64 -11.63 26.54
C MET A 550 6.16 -13.06 26.72
N ALA A 551 6.47 -13.73 27.84
CA ALA A 551 5.86 -15.02 28.17
C ALA A 551 4.33 -14.92 28.21
N ARG A 552 3.77 -13.76 28.56
CA ARG A 552 2.32 -13.50 28.54
C ARG A 552 1.76 -13.29 27.12
N GLY A 553 2.56 -12.78 26.19
CA GLY A 553 2.20 -12.72 24.76
C GLY A 553 2.32 -14.09 24.07
N LEU A 554 3.28 -14.89 24.51
CA LEU A 554 3.51 -16.28 24.12
C LEU A 554 2.43 -17.24 24.64
N ASP A 555 1.46 -16.78 25.45
CA ASP A 555 0.31 -17.59 25.87
C ASP A 555 -0.51 -18.11 24.67
N ARG A 556 -0.44 -17.44 23.51
CA ARG A 556 -1.02 -17.94 22.26
C ARG A 556 -0.26 -19.13 21.65
N MET A 557 0.99 -19.37 22.07
CA MET A 557 1.89 -20.45 21.64
C MET A 557 2.13 -21.50 22.75
N THR A 558 1.27 -21.59 23.77
CA THR A 558 1.49 -22.38 25.00
C THR A 558 2.05 -23.78 24.77
N ALA A 559 1.56 -24.52 23.78
CA ALA A 559 2.02 -25.89 23.52
C ALA A 559 3.46 -25.96 22.96
N GLU A 560 3.79 -25.11 21.98
CA GLU A 560 5.14 -25.05 21.41
C GLU A 560 6.16 -24.50 22.41
N TRP A 561 5.77 -23.46 23.15
CA TRP A 561 6.59 -22.85 24.20
C TRP A 561 6.89 -23.84 25.33
N ALA A 562 5.88 -24.53 25.87
CA ALA A 562 6.08 -25.55 26.89
C ALA A 562 6.94 -26.71 26.39
N SER A 563 6.76 -27.12 25.13
CA SER A 563 7.61 -28.14 24.50
C SER A 563 9.06 -27.68 24.35
N ALA A 564 9.30 -26.43 23.97
CA ALA A 564 10.64 -25.86 23.85
C ALA A 564 11.33 -25.80 25.21
N LEU A 565 10.65 -25.30 26.25
CA LEU A 565 11.17 -25.26 27.62
C LEU A 565 11.49 -26.65 28.17
N GLY A 566 10.57 -27.60 27.99
CA GLY A 566 10.80 -28.99 28.41
C GLY A 566 12.04 -29.60 27.75
N ARG A 567 12.28 -29.29 26.47
CA ARG A 567 13.49 -29.73 25.75
C ARG A 567 14.75 -29.03 26.26
N VAL A 568 14.71 -27.72 26.52
CA VAL A 568 15.85 -26.98 27.08
C VAL A 568 16.28 -27.61 28.41
N SER A 569 15.34 -27.82 29.34
CA SER A 569 15.61 -28.45 30.64
C SER A 569 16.17 -29.87 30.52
N ALA A 570 15.80 -30.62 29.48
CA ALA A 570 16.26 -32.01 29.29
C ALA A 570 17.69 -32.13 28.74
N THR A 571 18.27 -31.07 28.19
CA THR A 571 19.51 -31.15 27.38
C THR A 571 20.77 -30.68 28.11
N VAL A 572 20.70 -30.40 29.42
CA VAL A 572 21.84 -29.97 30.26
C VAL A 572 22.65 -28.86 29.59
N GLY A 573 21.94 -27.85 29.07
CA GLY A 573 22.55 -26.66 28.46
C GLY A 573 22.98 -26.77 26.99
N ARG A 574 22.82 -27.93 26.34
CA ARG A 574 23.08 -28.07 24.90
C ARG A 574 22.07 -27.31 24.05
N LEU A 575 20.81 -27.28 24.46
CA LEU A 575 19.78 -26.52 23.77
C LEU A 575 19.55 -25.20 24.48
N GLN A 576 19.77 -24.10 23.77
CA GLN A 576 19.49 -22.76 24.24
C GLN A 576 18.21 -22.22 23.58
N LEU A 577 17.41 -21.51 24.37
CA LEU A 577 16.15 -20.93 23.91
C LEU A 577 16.40 -19.56 23.29
N HIS A 578 16.08 -19.42 22.01
CA HIS A 578 16.07 -18.13 21.34
C HIS A 578 14.69 -17.82 20.80
N VAL A 579 14.29 -16.56 20.94
CA VAL A 579 13.05 -16.01 20.40
C VAL A 579 13.41 -14.90 19.44
N VAL A 580 12.75 -14.89 18.29
CA VAL A 580 12.87 -13.85 17.28
C VAL A 580 11.59 -13.04 17.28
N LEU A 581 11.70 -11.72 17.34
CA LEU A 581 10.57 -10.79 17.16
C LEU A 581 10.60 -10.22 15.75
N LEU A 582 9.55 -10.44 14.98
CA LEU A 582 9.35 -9.93 13.62
C LEU A 582 8.11 -9.07 13.54
N ASN A 583 8.11 -8.00 12.74
CA ASN A 583 6.89 -7.24 12.46
C ASN A 583 6.04 -8.02 11.43
N GLU A 584 4.88 -8.54 11.86
CA GLU A 584 3.96 -9.27 11.00
C GLU A 584 2.50 -8.85 11.28
N GLY A 585 1.93 -8.09 10.34
CA GLY A 585 0.57 -7.56 10.46
C GLY A 585 0.47 -6.49 11.54
N ASP A 586 -0.57 -6.56 12.38
CA ASP A 586 -0.89 -5.53 13.40
C ASP A 586 0.12 -5.44 14.57
N GLY A 587 1.21 -6.22 14.58
CA GLY A 587 2.19 -6.15 15.65
C GLY A 587 3.36 -7.12 15.55
N PRO A 588 4.24 -7.11 16.57
CA PRO A 588 5.36 -8.04 16.63
C PRO A 588 4.86 -9.47 16.87
N ARG A 589 5.36 -10.42 16.08
CA ARG A 589 5.17 -11.85 16.28
C ARG A 589 6.46 -12.50 16.78
N CYS A 590 6.29 -13.47 17.67
CA CYS A 590 7.39 -14.21 18.26
C CYS A 590 7.58 -15.55 17.54
N TRP A 591 8.82 -15.89 17.22
CA TRP A 591 9.20 -17.17 16.66
C TRP A 591 10.26 -17.84 17.52
N ILE A 592 10.08 -19.12 17.85
CA ILE A 592 11.06 -19.88 18.64
C ILE A 592 12.08 -20.48 17.69
N VAL A 593 13.35 -20.04 17.81
CA VAL A 593 14.47 -20.50 16.98
C VAL A 593 15.52 -21.15 17.89
N PRO A 594 15.29 -22.40 18.33
CA PRO A 594 16.22 -23.08 19.23
C PRO A 594 17.58 -23.24 18.56
N LEU A 595 18.68 -22.89 19.22
CA LEU A 595 20.03 -23.19 18.73
C LEU A 595 20.65 -24.25 19.62
N ARG A 596 21.38 -25.20 19.03
CA ARG A 596 21.99 -26.31 19.76
C ARG A 596 23.50 -26.30 19.62
N ALA A 597 24.19 -26.39 20.76
CA ALA A 597 25.61 -26.63 20.83
C ALA A 597 25.92 -28.14 20.87
N ASN A 598 27.11 -28.53 20.39
CA ASN A 598 27.61 -29.90 20.49
C ASN A 598 27.74 -30.36 21.96
N SER A 599 28.04 -29.42 22.87
CA SER A 599 28.26 -29.66 24.29
C SER A 599 27.43 -28.72 25.18
N GLY A 600 27.12 -29.18 26.40
CA GLY A 600 26.52 -28.35 27.45
C GLY A 600 27.58 -27.69 28.35
N SER A 601 28.86 -27.98 28.14
CA SER A 601 29.98 -27.50 28.98
C SER A 601 30.04 -25.98 29.06
N LEU A 602 29.87 -25.28 27.94
CA LEU A 602 29.84 -23.82 27.92
C LEU A 602 28.72 -23.25 28.81
N GLN A 603 27.51 -23.82 28.71
CA GLN A 603 26.38 -23.38 29.52
C GLN A 603 26.62 -23.64 31.02
N LEU A 604 27.20 -24.80 31.37
CA LEU A 604 27.59 -25.11 32.75
C LEU A 604 28.68 -24.17 33.27
N ALA A 605 29.64 -23.79 32.42
CA ALA A 605 30.68 -22.82 32.78
C ALA A 605 30.07 -21.43 33.04
N VAL A 606 29.15 -20.99 32.19
CA VAL A 606 28.39 -19.73 32.33
C VAL A 606 27.56 -19.73 33.63
N GLU A 607 26.89 -20.83 33.94
CA GLU A 607 26.16 -21.02 35.20
C GLU A 607 27.11 -20.98 36.42
N ALA A 608 28.27 -21.63 36.32
CA ALA A 608 29.29 -21.58 37.38
C ALA A 608 29.81 -20.15 37.58
N LEU A 609 30.05 -19.40 36.50
CA LEU A 609 30.44 -17.99 36.56
C LEU A 609 29.35 -17.11 37.20
N ALA A 610 28.07 -17.42 36.97
CA ALA A 610 26.95 -16.66 37.55
C ALA A 610 26.91 -16.72 39.08
N THR A 611 27.50 -17.76 39.68
CA THR A 611 27.62 -17.89 41.14
C THR A 611 28.76 -17.06 41.73
N LYS A 612 29.70 -16.58 40.89
CA LYS A 612 30.86 -15.81 41.32
C LYS A 612 30.53 -14.31 41.36
N LYS A 613 30.91 -13.62 42.44
CA LYS A 613 30.80 -12.16 42.57
C LYS A 613 31.97 -11.46 41.86
N LEU A 614 31.93 -11.43 40.54
CA LEU A 614 32.96 -10.80 39.69
C LEU A 614 32.50 -9.43 39.19
N SER A 615 33.46 -8.57 38.81
CA SER A 615 33.17 -7.37 38.05
C SER A 615 32.80 -7.71 36.61
N ASP A 616 32.12 -6.78 35.93
CA ASP A 616 31.72 -6.95 34.52
C ASP A 616 32.92 -7.22 33.59
N ASP A 617 34.03 -6.51 33.78
CA ASP A 617 35.24 -6.68 32.97
C ASP A 617 35.88 -8.05 33.20
N ALA A 618 35.98 -8.49 34.46
CA ALA A 618 36.54 -9.80 34.80
C ALA A 618 35.66 -10.94 34.25
N LEU A 619 34.34 -10.76 34.32
CA LEU A 619 33.39 -11.73 33.80
C LEU A 619 33.46 -11.82 32.27
N LYS A 620 33.56 -10.68 31.58
CA LYS A 620 33.73 -10.64 30.13
C LYS A 620 34.99 -11.39 29.67
N ILE A 621 36.13 -11.14 30.32
CA ILE A 621 37.40 -11.82 30.01
C ILE A 621 37.24 -13.34 30.16
N LEU A 622 36.70 -13.81 31.28
CA LEU A 622 36.52 -15.25 31.52
C LEU A 622 35.55 -15.91 30.53
N ILE A 623 34.52 -15.18 30.09
CA ILE A 623 33.59 -15.67 29.06
C ILE A 623 34.30 -15.79 27.72
N GLU A 624 35.11 -14.80 27.34
CA GLU A 624 35.91 -14.84 26.10
C GLU A 624 36.91 -16.01 26.14
N GLU A 625 37.64 -16.19 27.23
CA GLU A 625 38.53 -17.35 27.44
C GLU A 625 37.78 -18.69 27.34
N THR A 626 36.57 -18.77 27.89
CA THR A 626 35.75 -20.00 27.84
C THR A 626 35.26 -20.26 26.41
N LEU A 627 34.86 -19.22 25.69
CA LEU A 627 34.43 -19.34 24.30
C LEU A 627 35.59 -19.80 23.41
N ASP A 628 36.76 -19.21 23.57
CA ASP A 628 37.96 -19.57 22.81
C ASP A 628 38.35 -21.03 23.07
N ALA A 629 38.31 -21.48 24.34
CA ALA A 629 38.59 -22.87 24.70
C ALA A 629 37.59 -23.88 24.11
N GLU A 630 36.30 -23.54 24.05
CA GLU A 630 35.27 -24.40 23.44
C GLU A 630 35.36 -24.43 21.91
N GLU A 631 35.78 -23.32 21.29
CA GLU A 631 36.03 -23.24 19.86
C GLU A 631 37.25 -24.07 19.46
N GLU A 632 38.36 -23.96 20.18
CA GLU A 632 39.56 -24.80 20.00
C GLU A 632 39.26 -26.30 20.16
N ALA A 633 38.30 -26.64 21.03
CA ALA A 633 37.86 -28.02 21.24
C ALA A 633 36.89 -28.53 20.15
N GLY A 634 36.43 -27.69 19.22
CA GLY A 634 35.41 -28.03 18.23
C GLY A 634 34.02 -28.29 18.83
N LEU A 635 33.79 -27.81 20.06
CA LEU A 635 32.54 -28.01 20.81
C LEU A 635 31.56 -26.85 20.63
N LEU A 636 32.03 -25.72 20.09
CA LEU A 636 31.26 -24.48 19.91
C LEU A 636 30.45 -24.42 18.61
N GLU A 637 30.39 -25.48 17.80
CA GLU A 637 29.50 -25.42 16.64
C GLU A 637 28.03 -25.41 17.11
N ILE A 638 27.33 -24.36 16.70
CA ILE A 638 25.93 -24.14 17.00
C ILE A 638 25.10 -24.35 15.73
N HIS A 639 24.07 -25.20 15.83
CA HIS A 639 23.21 -25.65 14.72
C HIS A 639 21.71 -25.48 15.02
#